data_AF-A0A359CB88-F1
#
_entry.id   AF-A0A359CB88-F1
#
_cell.length_a   1.000
_cell.length_b   1.000
_cell.length_c   1.000
_cell.angle_alpha   90.00
_cell.angle_beta   90.00
_cell.angle_gamma   90.00
#
_symmetry.space_group_name_H-M   'P 1'
#
loop_
_entity.id
_entity.type
_entity.pdbx_description
1 polymer ?
#
loop_
_entity_poly.entity_id
_entity_poly.type
_entity_poly.pdbx_seq_one_letter_code
_entity_poly.pdbx_strand_id
1 'polypeptide(L)'
;MTPTEGRGNPLRILWFLAALFFAAPVGLCAGDTGPDDTPPVIGSISFQVASPYMISYEELAGIVPVHPGTRLTRDAIRESIRRLHRKNLFRELDAYVREEGGKAHILFYLRPLPVVTEIEVKGRKQVPVSQILGASRIRRGVPAGEDDLSRAQESVLSLLRSKGFLDAAVSVSAVCNLENGTGKIRIEVKEGSPALVRVVKIPGGDYFPRDRLEELLGASPGFPFNFRRWEKGVKRLRGAYKREGFLTVRVSEPEVSCEDGKELCLSARVEEGPRYEILWEGAERFSPGKLEKASGIYADDQEFSEGGLVYDVQERLLSYYRGEEYHKASVDVQADERPEGGRTLKIVIQEGVAGYLKNIRFTGNASIPDKMLRKQMLSAERGTFHYITGSGVFEEGEWNADLAALIGLYQKQGFARARISSVDTDWDDEGGITATIHIEEGTRYRLREIRFEGNDHFLREELLPQIGNREGEYVDYARVDEDGGTIEEYYRNTGYLDVSVETQFEIDEGKETAVVRFVIAEGPRYHLGKVILRGNLLTDSVVVYRELTIPEGGATGEKDLLAFQRSVFGTGLYKTVRLNQVKRPDDGIVDLIVEVEETLFFEYEFGGGYGTDTGIRGFVEAKNKNMNGRGRRFSAQVYASEKEQIYLLDLREPWVFGNRWKFEGGVTGLYHYEERRSYDIKKASVGTSINKTIFDRSSVSLQYELSREDVFNVQEGAILSREDQGTATISAIRGLFLFDLRDDPFNPKRGSFYGGSAEVASSLIGSEVNYFKLSGQAAYYLPVFRRNTFAVSGRAGWADPFADTPEVPIQKRFFLGGRTTVRGFKEDGVGPVGDDGAPTGGDYMVNGNAELRVPLQYGFILALFLDAGSVWFQGGPPGSGFDLRESTGLGLRYVTPIGPIALEYGWKLDRREGETPGEWHFTIGGVF
;
A
#
# COMPACT_ATOMS: atom_id res chain seq x y z
N MET A 1 -60.90 36.54 -2.86
CA MET A 1 -61.43 37.56 -1.94
C MET A 1 -60.39 38.67 -1.84
N THR A 2 -60.88 39.89 -1.97
CA THR A 2 -60.23 41.16 -2.34
C THR A 2 -59.44 41.80 -1.15
N PRO A 3 -58.85 43.02 -1.27
CA PRO A 3 -57.42 43.26 -1.51
C PRO A 3 -56.89 44.38 -0.57
N THR A 4 -55.69 44.94 -0.80
CA THR A 4 -55.32 46.38 -0.68
C THR A 4 -53.81 46.55 -0.97
N GLU A 5 -53.43 47.16 -2.08
CA GLU A 5 -53.03 48.58 -2.25
C GLU A 5 -51.56 48.85 -1.85
N GLY A 6 -50.74 49.58 -2.61
CA GLY A 6 -51.04 50.52 -3.68
C GLY A 6 -49.83 50.85 -4.55
N ARG A 7 -50.17 51.32 -5.75
CA ARG A 7 -49.34 51.74 -6.89
C ARG A 7 -48.53 53.01 -6.61
N GLY A 8 -47.47 53.21 -7.40
CA GLY A 8 -46.91 54.54 -7.62
C GLY A 8 -45.59 54.60 -8.40
N ASN A 9 -45.65 54.37 -9.71
CA ASN A 9 -44.68 54.88 -10.71
C ASN A 9 -44.58 56.44 -10.57
N PRO A 10 -43.56 57.20 -11.06
CA PRO A 10 -42.78 56.92 -12.29
C PRO A 10 -41.34 57.53 -12.39
N LEU A 11 -40.72 57.35 -13.57
CA LEU A 11 -39.99 58.40 -14.33
C LEU A 11 -38.56 58.86 -13.87
N ARG A 12 -37.50 58.46 -14.61
CA ARG A 12 -36.70 59.29 -15.57
C ARG A 12 -35.21 58.84 -15.71
N ILE A 13 -34.74 58.45 -16.92
CA ILE A 13 -33.95 59.22 -17.95
C ILE A 13 -32.48 59.45 -17.48
N LEU A 14 -31.38 59.05 -18.16
CA LEU A 14 -30.87 59.36 -19.53
C LEU A 14 -30.03 58.17 -20.11
N TRP A 15 -30.23 57.71 -21.37
CA TRP A 15 -29.64 58.14 -22.68
C TRP A 15 -28.10 57.99 -22.75
N PHE A 16 -27.38 57.41 -23.74
CA PHE A 16 -27.50 57.12 -25.20
C PHE A 16 -26.41 56.01 -25.50
N LEU A 17 -26.58 54.88 -26.23
CA LEU A 17 -26.73 54.63 -27.69
C LEU A 17 -25.77 55.47 -28.56
N ALA A 18 -25.03 54.98 -29.56
CA ALA A 18 -25.13 53.77 -30.38
C ALA A 18 -23.88 53.61 -31.29
N ALA A 19 -23.66 52.36 -31.74
CA ALA A 19 -23.43 51.96 -33.15
C ALA A 19 -22.18 52.49 -33.92
N LEU A 20 -21.62 51.84 -34.95
CA LEU A 20 -21.67 50.52 -35.60
C LEU A 20 -20.39 50.46 -36.49
N PHE A 21 -19.87 49.26 -36.77
CA PHE A 21 -19.13 48.80 -37.98
C PHE A 21 -18.23 49.75 -38.81
N PHE A 22 -16.99 49.31 -39.11
CA PHE A 22 -16.59 48.81 -40.45
C PHE A 22 -15.19 48.16 -40.43
N ALA A 23 -14.97 47.24 -41.37
CA ALA A 23 -13.75 46.44 -41.54
C ALA A 23 -12.81 46.98 -42.64
N ALA A 24 -11.53 46.57 -42.53
CA ALA A 24 -10.47 46.42 -43.55
C ALA A 24 -9.68 47.67 -44.03
N PRO A 25 -8.46 47.54 -44.61
CA PRO A 25 -7.34 46.60 -44.36
C PRO A 25 -5.95 47.29 -44.25
N VAL A 26 -4.90 46.46 -44.13
CA VAL A 26 -3.45 46.73 -43.97
C VAL A 26 -2.83 47.75 -44.96
N GLY A 27 -1.92 48.58 -44.45
CA GLY A 27 -0.90 49.29 -45.23
C GLY A 27 0.39 49.46 -44.42
N LEU A 28 1.49 48.85 -44.88
CA LEU A 28 2.84 49.11 -44.41
C LEU A 28 3.23 50.56 -44.72
N CYS A 29 3.80 51.26 -43.74
CA CYS A 29 4.79 52.31 -43.98
C CYS A 29 5.91 52.16 -42.94
N ALA A 30 7.12 51.89 -43.44
CA ALA A 30 8.35 52.13 -42.71
C ALA A 30 8.49 53.63 -42.47
N GLY A 31 8.89 54.01 -41.25
CA GLY A 31 9.12 55.40 -40.85
C GLY A 31 10.20 55.48 -39.78
N ASP A 32 11.36 55.97 -40.21
CA ASP A 32 12.44 56.64 -39.50
C ASP A 32 12.92 56.14 -38.12
N THR A 33 14.15 55.65 -38.14
CA THR A 33 15.06 55.60 -36.99
C THR A 33 15.78 56.94 -36.81
N GLY A 34 15.57 57.58 -35.66
CA GLY A 34 16.53 58.49 -35.04
C GLY A 34 15.88 59.42 -34.00
N PRO A 35 16.61 59.92 -32.98
CA PRO A 35 17.75 59.36 -32.26
C PRO A 35 17.40 59.07 -30.77
N ASP A 36 18.18 58.20 -30.13
CA ASP A 36 18.14 57.88 -28.69
C ASP A 36 17.03 56.93 -28.19
N ASP A 37 16.90 55.75 -28.82
CA ASP A 37 16.09 54.66 -28.27
C ASP A 37 16.99 53.65 -27.52
N THR A 38 17.75 54.13 -26.54
CA THR A 38 18.27 53.21 -25.51
C THR A 38 17.08 52.75 -24.68
N PRO A 39 16.73 51.45 -24.69
CA PRO A 39 15.58 50.96 -23.93
C PRO A 39 15.72 51.36 -22.47
N PRO A 40 14.68 51.95 -21.86
CA PRO A 40 14.75 52.49 -20.51
C PRO A 40 15.17 51.42 -19.51
N VAL A 41 15.95 51.83 -18.51
CA VAL A 41 16.38 50.93 -17.44
C VAL A 41 15.20 50.74 -16.50
N ILE A 42 14.92 49.50 -16.12
CA ILE A 42 13.82 49.16 -15.24
C ILE A 42 14.09 49.76 -13.86
N GLY A 43 13.26 50.71 -13.45
CA GLY A 43 13.36 51.40 -12.17
C GLY A 43 12.73 50.59 -11.02
N SER A 44 11.55 50.01 -11.24
CA SER A 44 10.91 49.12 -10.27
C SER A 44 9.90 48.17 -10.94
N ILE A 45 9.61 47.08 -10.24
CA ILE A 45 8.58 46.10 -10.62
C ILE A 45 7.62 45.95 -9.45
N SER A 46 6.34 46.00 -9.75
CA SER A 46 5.28 45.85 -8.77
C SER A 46 4.26 44.84 -9.28
N PHE A 47 3.67 44.10 -8.35
CA PHE A 47 2.60 43.16 -8.64
C PHE A 47 1.36 43.63 -7.88
N GLN A 48 0.27 43.84 -8.61
CA GLN A 48 -1.04 44.06 -8.00
C GLN A 48 -1.85 42.80 -8.17
N VAL A 49 -1.97 42.05 -7.08
CA VAL A 49 -2.80 40.84 -7.01
C VAL A 49 -4.08 41.22 -6.27
N ALA A 50 -5.23 40.90 -6.84
CA ALA A 50 -6.52 41.19 -6.19
C ALA A 50 -6.69 40.46 -4.83
N SER A 51 -5.92 39.40 -4.57
CA SER A 51 -5.83 38.73 -3.27
C SER A 51 -4.40 38.22 -3.02
N PRO A 52 -3.67 38.73 -2.01
CA PRO A 52 -2.25 38.43 -1.77
C PRO A 52 -1.99 37.04 -1.13
N TYR A 53 -3.02 36.25 -0.85
CA TYR A 53 -2.91 35.01 -0.08
C TYR A 53 -2.61 33.74 -0.90
N MET A 54 -2.49 33.83 -2.23
CA MET A 54 -2.25 32.66 -3.09
C MET A 54 -0.83 32.52 -3.63
N ILE A 55 -0.05 33.60 -3.67
CA ILE A 55 1.32 33.60 -4.18
C ILE A 55 2.08 34.79 -3.57
N SER A 56 3.30 34.57 -3.08
CA SER A 56 4.07 35.66 -2.46
C SER A 56 4.67 36.60 -3.52
N TYR A 57 5.03 37.82 -3.10
CA TYR A 57 5.71 38.78 -3.99
C TYR A 57 7.03 38.19 -4.52
N GLU A 58 7.77 37.46 -3.67
CA GLU A 58 9.04 36.83 -4.03
C GLU A 58 8.86 35.72 -5.07
N GLU A 59 7.76 34.96 -5.01
CA GLU A 59 7.43 33.92 -6.01
C GLU A 59 7.07 34.56 -7.35
N LEU A 60 6.28 35.65 -7.35
CA LEU A 60 5.94 36.41 -8.56
C LEU A 60 7.16 37.07 -9.21
N ALA A 61 8.01 37.69 -8.39
CA ALA A 61 9.26 38.31 -8.85
C ALA A 61 10.23 37.27 -9.44
N GLY A 62 10.26 36.05 -8.90
CA GLY A 62 11.10 34.96 -9.41
C GLY A 62 10.62 34.33 -10.72
N ILE A 63 9.32 34.42 -11.04
CA ILE A 63 8.78 33.88 -12.30
C ILE A 63 9.11 34.80 -13.49
N VAL A 64 9.23 36.09 -13.21
CA VAL A 64 9.35 37.16 -14.20
C VAL A 64 10.85 37.42 -14.49
N PRO A 65 11.32 37.29 -15.74
CA PRO A 65 12.73 37.48 -16.11
C PRO A 65 13.19 38.95 -16.09
N VAL A 66 12.29 39.91 -15.89
CA VAL A 66 12.65 41.33 -15.77
C VAL A 66 13.01 41.69 -14.33
N HIS A 67 14.08 42.47 -14.13
CA HIS A 67 14.58 42.89 -12.81
C HIS A 67 14.96 44.38 -12.80
N PRO A 68 14.83 45.10 -11.66
CA PRO A 68 15.31 46.47 -11.55
C PRO A 68 16.81 46.58 -11.89
N GLY A 69 17.19 47.61 -12.66
CA GLY A 69 18.56 47.83 -13.13
C GLY A 69 18.91 47.21 -14.49
N THR A 70 18.03 46.37 -15.06
CA THR A 70 18.20 45.82 -16.42
C THR A 70 17.49 46.68 -17.48
N ARG A 71 17.87 46.55 -18.76
CA ARG A 71 17.20 47.27 -19.86
C ARG A 71 15.87 46.60 -20.22
N LEU A 72 14.82 47.39 -20.38
CA LEU A 72 13.50 46.87 -20.73
C LEU A 72 13.42 46.47 -22.20
N THR A 73 13.19 45.19 -22.50
CA THR A 73 12.90 44.71 -23.86
C THR A 73 11.47 44.20 -23.98
N ARG A 74 10.87 44.35 -25.16
CA ARG A 74 9.52 43.82 -25.43
C ARG A 74 9.45 42.30 -25.30
N ASP A 75 10.53 41.60 -25.63
CA ASP A 75 10.61 40.14 -25.50
C ASP A 75 10.67 39.68 -24.05
N ALA A 76 11.35 40.43 -23.17
CA ALA A 76 11.39 40.13 -21.74
C ALA A 76 10.00 40.27 -21.08
N ILE A 77 9.21 41.29 -21.43
CA ILE A 77 7.82 41.42 -20.97
C ILE A 77 6.97 40.25 -21.48
N ARG A 78 7.08 39.91 -22.77
CA ARG A 78 6.32 38.81 -23.37
C ARG A 78 6.64 37.47 -22.72
N GLU A 79 7.91 37.21 -22.42
CA GLU A 79 8.34 36.00 -21.72
C GLU A 79 7.86 35.99 -20.26
N SER A 80 7.84 37.14 -19.59
CA SER A 80 7.26 37.30 -18.25
C SER A 80 5.80 36.89 -18.21
N ILE A 81 5.00 37.39 -19.16
CA ILE A 81 3.59 37.05 -19.30
C ILE A 81 3.43 35.55 -19.59
N ARG A 82 4.23 34.97 -20.49
CA ARG A 82 4.19 33.53 -20.80
C ARG A 82 4.54 32.64 -19.60
N ARG A 83 5.55 33.01 -18.79
CA ARG A 83 5.96 32.25 -17.61
C ARG A 83 4.90 32.29 -16.51
N LEU A 84 4.31 33.45 -16.28
CA LEU A 84 3.19 33.60 -15.35
C LEU A 84 1.94 32.86 -15.84
N HIS A 85 1.64 32.88 -17.15
CA HIS A 85 0.52 32.11 -17.72
C HIS A 85 0.72 30.59 -17.59
N ARG A 86 1.95 30.09 -17.74
CA ARG A 86 2.28 28.67 -17.55
C ARG A 86 2.01 28.15 -16.13
N LYS A 87 1.87 29.03 -15.14
CA LYS A 87 1.50 28.62 -13.77
C LYS A 87 0.02 28.24 -13.64
N ASN A 88 -0.83 28.60 -14.60
CA ASN A 88 -2.27 28.31 -14.59
C ASN A 88 -2.98 28.76 -13.30
N LEU A 89 -2.52 29.89 -12.72
CA LEU A 89 -3.03 30.46 -11.47
C LEU A 89 -3.85 31.72 -11.69
N PHE A 90 -3.80 32.32 -12.89
CA PHE A 90 -4.38 33.63 -13.16
C PHE A 90 -5.34 33.55 -14.34
N ARG A 91 -6.52 34.15 -14.18
CA ARG A 91 -7.52 34.30 -15.24
C ARG A 91 -7.21 35.47 -16.17
N GLU A 92 -6.61 36.53 -15.62
CA GLU A 92 -6.26 37.74 -16.35
C GLU A 92 -4.88 38.21 -15.89
N LEU A 93 -4.09 38.62 -16.89
CA LEU A 93 -2.70 39.00 -16.70
C LEU A 93 -2.40 40.17 -17.64
N ASP A 94 -2.24 41.34 -17.05
CA ASP A 94 -1.83 42.55 -17.76
C ASP A 94 -0.50 43.06 -17.23
N ALA A 95 0.27 43.71 -18.08
CA ALA A 95 1.50 44.39 -17.71
C ALA A 95 1.42 45.84 -18.21
N TYR A 96 1.45 46.78 -17.27
CA TYR A 96 1.47 48.21 -17.55
C TYR A 96 2.89 48.73 -17.37
N VAL A 97 3.37 49.52 -18.33
CA VAL A 97 4.68 50.16 -18.28
C VAL A 97 4.47 51.67 -18.24
N ARG A 98 5.08 52.33 -17.26
CA ARG A 98 5.14 53.79 -17.16
C ARG A 98 6.59 54.25 -17.16
N GLU A 99 6.93 55.15 -18.06
CA GLU A 99 8.27 55.72 -18.17
C GLU A 99 8.32 57.10 -17.50
N GLU A 100 9.29 57.29 -16.60
CA GLU A 100 9.48 58.56 -15.89
C GLU A 100 10.98 58.78 -15.66
N GLY A 101 11.52 59.92 -16.14
CA GLY A 101 12.93 60.27 -15.96
C GLY A 101 13.95 59.27 -16.53
N GLY A 102 13.65 58.63 -17.67
CA GLY A 102 14.53 57.64 -18.32
C GLY A 102 14.51 56.25 -17.66
N LYS A 103 13.63 56.02 -16.68
CA LYS A 103 13.41 54.72 -16.04
C LYS A 103 12.01 54.19 -16.35
N ALA A 104 11.89 52.88 -16.54
CA ALA A 104 10.61 52.21 -16.75
C ALA A 104 10.13 51.52 -15.47
N HIS A 105 8.90 51.80 -15.07
CA HIS A 105 8.22 51.18 -13.94
C HIS A 105 7.15 50.22 -14.45
N ILE A 106 7.25 48.94 -14.05
CA ILE A 106 6.38 47.87 -14.55
C ILE A 106 5.40 47.47 -13.44
N LEU A 107 4.12 47.44 -13.77
CA LEU A 107 3.05 46.92 -12.93
C LEU A 107 2.42 45.70 -13.59
N PHE A 108 2.61 44.52 -13.00
CA PHE A 108 1.87 43.32 -13.37
C PHE A 108 0.56 43.28 -12.59
N TYR A 109 -0.55 43.37 -13.31
CA TYR A 109 -1.88 43.24 -12.74
C TYR A 109 -2.36 41.80 -12.94
N LEU A 110 -2.54 41.09 -11.82
CA LEU A 110 -2.82 39.65 -11.79
C LEU A 110 -4.18 39.39 -11.13
N ARG A 111 -5.13 38.82 -11.87
CA ARG A 111 -6.38 38.30 -11.28
C ARG A 111 -6.31 36.78 -11.16
N PRO A 112 -6.26 36.23 -9.95
CA PRO A 112 -6.11 34.80 -9.77
C PRO A 112 -7.39 34.01 -10.07
N LEU A 113 -7.22 32.73 -10.39
CA LEU A 113 -8.30 31.75 -10.44
C LEU A 113 -8.77 31.41 -9.01
N PRO A 114 -10.06 31.18 -8.80
CA PRO A 114 -10.57 30.83 -7.48
C PRO A 114 -10.13 29.42 -7.07
N VAL A 115 -9.56 29.27 -5.88
CA VAL A 115 -9.22 27.96 -5.31
C VAL A 115 -10.46 27.32 -4.74
N VAL A 116 -10.80 26.11 -5.19
CA VAL A 116 -12.03 25.44 -4.78
C VAL A 116 -11.95 25.04 -3.30
N THR A 117 -12.71 25.68 -2.43
CA THR A 117 -12.78 25.33 -0.99
C THR A 117 -13.98 24.46 -0.67
N GLU A 118 -15.08 24.68 -1.38
CA GLU A 118 -16.35 23.97 -1.20
C GLU A 118 -16.93 23.59 -2.56
N ILE A 119 -17.51 22.39 -2.63
CA ILE A 119 -18.28 21.93 -3.79
C ILE A 119 -19.67 21.55 -3.29
N GLU A 120 -20.68 22.23 -3.81
CA GLU A 120 -22.08 22.07 -3.47
C GLU A 120 -22.81 21.45 -4.67
N VAL A 121 -23.50 20.32 -4.47
CA VAL A 121 -24.30 19.64 -5.51
C VAL A 121 -25.79 19.79 -5.18
N LYS A 122 -26.56 20.41 -6.09
CA LYS A 122 -28.01 20.65 -5.92
C LYS A 122 -28.84 20.10 -7.09
N GLY A 123 -30.14 19.95 -6.87
CA GLY A 123 -31.12 19.57 -7.90
C GLY A 123 -31.18 18.07 -8.26
N ARG A 124 -30.19 17.28 -7.83
CA ARG A 124 -30.21 15.82 -7.97
C ARG A 124 -31.42 15.20 -7.27
N LYS A 125 -31.93 14.09 -7.81
CA LYS A 125 -33.01 13.29 -7.19
C LYS A 125 -32.56 11.85 -7.02
N GLN A 126 -32.16 11.18 -8.09
CA GLN A 126 -31.86 9.75 -8.11
C GLN A 126 -30.36 9.45 -8.06
N VAL A 127 -29.49 10.34 -8.57
CA VAL A 127 -28.05 10.04 -8.65
C VAL A 127 -27.33 10.42 -7.34
N PRO A 128 -26.51 9.53 -6.75
CA PRO A 128 -25.76 9.86 -5.54
C PRO A 128 -24.73 10.98 -5.75
N VAL A 129 -24.57 11.84 -4.73
CA VAL A 129 -23.62 12.96 -4.76
C VAL A 129 -22.18 12.50 -5.01
N SER A 130 -21.77 11.37 -4.43
CA SER A 130 -20.42 10.81 -4.62
C SER A 130 -20.10 10.49 -6.08
N GLN A 131 -21.08 10.03 -6.85
CA GLN A 131 -20.90 9.72 -8.28
C GLN A 131 -20.78 11.02 -9.12
N ILE A 132 -21.56 12.05 -8.77
CA ILE A 132 -21.49 13.36 -9.43
C ILE A 132 -20.13 14.02 -9.16
N LEU A 133 -19.67 14.01 -7.91
CA LEU A 133 -18.35 14.54 -7.53
C LEU A 133 -17.20 13.75 -8.18
N GLY A 134 -17.31 12.41 -8.25
CA GLY A 134 -16.31 11.59 -8.93
C GLY A 134 -16.22 11.87 -10.43
N ALA A 135 -17.37 12.11 -11.08
CA ALA A 135 -17.41 12.42 -12.52
C ALA A 135 -16.98 13.86 -12.84
N SER A 136 -17.23 14.83 -11.97
CA SER A 136 -16.88 16.23 -12.22
C SER A 136 -15.37 16.48 -12.30
N ARG A 137 -14.57 15.61 -11.65
CA ARG A 137 -13.09 15.71 -11.54
C ARG A 137 -12.60 17.00 -10.87
N ILE A 138 -13.50 17.88 -10.41
CA ILE A 138 -13.15 19.06 -9.61
C ILE A 138 -12.81 18.59 -8.20
N ARG A 139 -11.66 19.04 -7.69
CA ARG A 139 -11.18 18.73 -6.34
C ARG A 139 -11.03 19.99 -5.52
N ARG A 140 -11.26 19.85 -4.22
CA ARG A 140 -10.97 20.93 -3.26
C ARG A 140 -9.45 21.17 -3.23
N GLY A 141 -9.05 22.43 -3.05
CA GLY A 141 -7.66 22.88 -3.02
C GLY A 141 -7.02 23.15 -4.38
N VAL A 142 -7.72 22.87 -5.48
CA VAL A 142 -7.22 23.10 -6.84
C VAL A 142 -7.85 24.39 -7.39
N PRO A 143 -7.08 25.29 -8.03
CA PRO A 143 -7.64 26.40 -8.80
C PRO A 143 -8.54 25.84 -9.91
N ALA A 144 -9.74 26.39 -10.08
CA ALA A 144 -10.66 25.98 -11.15
C ALA A 144 -11.00 27.17 -12.06
N GLY A 145 -10.65 27.05 -13.35
CA GLY A 145 -11.00 28.00 -14.39
C GLY A 145 -12.26 27.63 -15.15
N GLU A 146 -12.68 28.51 -16.07
CA GLU A 146 -13.90 28.30 -16.88
C GLU A 146 -13.83 27.00 -17.71
N ASP A 147 -12.65 26.63 -18.19
CA ASP A 147 -12.41 25.36 -18.88
C ASP A 147 -12.62 24.14 -17.96
N ASP A 148 -12.23 24.22 -16.69
CA ASP A 148 -12.44 23.15 -15.71
C ASP A 148 -13.93 22.99 -15.38
N LEU A 149 -14.65 24.11 -15.22
CA LEU A 149 -16.10 24.09 -14.97
C LEU A 149 -16.85 23.51 -16.18
N SER A 150 -16.44 23.87 -17.39
CA SER A 150 -17.02 23.37 -18.63
C SER A 150 -16.78 21.86 -18.80
N ARG A 151 -15.54 21.39 -18.59
CA ARG A 151 -15.22 19.95 -18.61
C ARG A 151 -15.97 19.17 -17.54
N ALA A 152 -16.10 19.74 -16.34
CA ALA A 152 -16.87 19.14 -15.26
C ALA A 152 -18.36 19.04 -15.62
N GLN A 153 -18.92 20.09 -16.22
CA GLN A 153 -20.30 20.11 -16.71
C GLN A 153 -20.53 19.00 -17.74
N GLU A 154 -19.67 18.89 -18.75
CA GLU A 154 -19.75 17.84 -19.78
C GLU A 154 -19.60 16.44 -19.20
N SER A 155 -18.66 16.24 -18.26
CA SER A 155 -18.41 14.93 -17.66
C SER A 155 -19.57 14.47 -16.78
N VAL A 156 -20.15 15.37 -15.99
CA VAL A 156 -21.35 15.09 -15.18
C VAL A 156 -22.56 14.88 -16.10
N LEU A 157 -22.73 15.67 -17.15
CA LEU A 157 -23.78 15.49 -18.14
C LEU A 157 -23.67 14.13 -18.84
N SER A 158 -22.45 13.71 -19.21
CA SER A 158 -22.16 12.39 -19.79
C SER A 158 -22.50 11.26 -18.82
N LEU A 159 -22.18 11.40 -17.52
CA LEU A 159 -22.60 10.45 -16.49
C LEU A 159 -24.13 10.31 -16.44
N LEU A 160 -24.87 11.42 -16.43
CA LEU A 160 -26.33 11.40 -16.38
C LEU A 160 -26.93 10.75 -17.64
N ARG A 161 -26.41 11.10 -18.83
CA ARG A 161 -26.81 10.47 -20.09
C ARG A 161 -26.54 8.96 -20.07
N SER A 162 -25.39 8.52 -19.56
CA SER A 162 -25.07 7.09 -19.42
C SER A 162 -26.03 6.34 -18.48
N LYS A 163 -26.70 7.06 -17.57
CA LYS A 163 -27.74 6.53 -16.69
C LYS A 163 -29.16 6.65 -17.26
N GLY A 164 -29.30 7.11 -18.50
CA GLY A 164 -30.58 7.22 -19.20
C GLY A 164 -31.26 8.58 -19.10
N PHE A 165 -30.63 9.59 -18.51
CA PHE A 165 -31.21 10.94 -18.40
C PHE A 165 -30.82 11.80 -19.61
N LEU A 166 -31.54 11.65 -20.73
CA LEU A 166 -31.20 12.28 -22.01
C LEU A 166 -31.45 13.80 -22.01
N ASP A 167 -32.55 14.23 -21.40
CA ASP A 167 -32.93 15.64 -21.20
C ASP A 167 -32.25 16.27 -19.97
N ALA A 168 -31.22 15.61 -19.40
CA ALA A 168 -30.50 16.16 -18.28
C ALA A 168 -29.83 17.49 -18.67
N ALA A 169 -29.94 18.46 -17.77
CA ALA A 169 -29.17 19.70 -17.85
C ALA A 169 -28.29 19.80 -16.61
N VAL A 170 -27.04 20.17 -16.81
CA VAL A 170 -26.09 20.43 -15.74
C VAL A 170 -25.57 21.83 -15.95
N SER A 171 -25.56 22.64 -14.90
CA SER A 171 -24.81 23.88 -14.86
C SER A 171 -23.78 23.80 -13.75
N VAL A 172 -22.55 24.16 -14.09
CA VAL A 172 -21.46 24.28 -13.12
C VAL A 172 -21.07 25.75 -13.04
N SER A 173 -21.15 26.33 -11.85
CA SER A 173 -20.82 27.74 -11.63
C SER A 173 -19.88 27.88 -10.44
N ALA A 174 -19.06 28.92 -10.44
CA ALA A 174 -18.21 29.28 -9.31
C ALA A 174 -18.68 30.61 -8.71
N VAL A 175 -18.87 30.63 -7.39
CA VAL A 175 -19.01 31.88 -6.62
C VAL A 175 -17.66 32.16 -6.00
N CYS A 176 -16.98 33.18 -6.50
CA CYS A 176 -15.66 33.58 -6.03
C CYS A 176 -15.80 34.60 -4.89
N ASN A 177 -15.14 34.36 -3.77
CA ASN A 177 -14.88 35.40 -2.80
C ASN A 177 -13.57 36.10 -3.19
N LEU A 178 -13.70 37.35 -3.62
CA LEU A 178 -12.59 38.16 -4.12
C LEU A 178 -11.62 38.59 -3.01
N GLU A 179 -12.04 38.62 -1.74
CA GLU A 179 -11.20 39.06 -0.62
C GLU A 179 -10.14 38.00 -0.28
N ASN A 180 -10.51 36.72 -0.29
CA ASN A 180 -9.63 35.61 0.10
C ASN A 180 -9.27 34.66 -1.05
N GLY A 181 -9.72 34.93 -2.28
CA GLY A 181 -9.38 34.13 -3.47
C GLY A 181 -10.02 32.74 -3.51
N THR A 182 -10.99 32.46 -2.63
CA THR A 182 -11.65 31.15 -2.55
C THR A 182 -12.85 31.06 -3.48
N GLY A 183 -13.09 29.87 -4.03
CA GLY A 183 -14.21 29.54 -4.89
C GLY A 183 -15.13 28.49 -4.26
N LYS A 184 -16.42 28.80 -4.19
CA LYS A 184 -17.45 27.79 -3.97
C LYS A 184 -18.00 27.34 -5.33
N ILE A 185 -17.76 26.08 -5.69
CA ILE A 185 -18.32 25.50 -6.91
C ILE A 185 -19.71 24.98 -6.63
N ARG A 186 -20.69 25.43 -7.41
CA ARG A 186 -22.05 24.90 -7.38
C ARG A 186 -22.33 24.12 -8.65
N ILE A 187 -22.62 22.83 -8.48
CA ILE A 187 -23.06 21.93 -9.55
C ILE A 187 -24.58 21.78 -9.39
N GLU A 188 -25.35 22.45 -10.24
CA GLU A 188 -26.79 22.29 -10.29
C GLU A 188 -27.15 21.26 -11.36
N VAL A 189 -27.80 20.18 -10.92
CA VAL A 189 -28.20 19.08 -11.77
C VAL A 189 -29.71 19.09 -11.91
N LYS A 190 -30.19 19.19 -13.13
CA LYS A 190 -31.57 18.89 -13.50
C LYS A 190 -31.57 17.56 -14.22
N GLU A 191 -31.81 16.48 -13.49
CA GLU A 191 -31.75 15.11 -14.05
C GLU A 191 -32.79 14.89 -15.16
N GLY A 192 -33.92 15.61 -15.16
CA GLY A 192 -35.02 15.33 -16.08
C GLY A 192 -35.72 14.00 -15.76
N SER A 193 -36.59 13.55 -16.67
CA SER A 193 -37.17 12.21 -16.58
C SER A 193 -36.20 11.20 -17.20
N PRO A 194 -36.04 10.00 -16.63
CA PRO A 194 -35.27 8.96 -17.28
C PRO A 194 -35.95 8.58 -18.59
N ALA A 195 -35.14 8.39 -19.63
CA ALA A 195 -35.64 7.92 -20.91
C ALA A 195 -36.22 6.52 -20.75
N LEU A 196 -37.45 6.36 -21.21
CA LEU A 196 -38.15 5.09 -21.18
C LEU A 196 -37.83 4.33 -22.47
N VAL A 197 -37.62 3.04 -22.34
CA VAL A 197 -37.51 2.15 -23.49
C VAL A 197 -38.89 2.05 -24.14
N ARG A 198 -39.04 2.46 -25.39
CA ARG A 198 -40.30 2.30 -26.14
C ARG A 198 -40.38 0.90 -26.73
N VAL A 199 -39.31 0.50 -27.43
CA VAL A 199 -39.20 -0.82 -28.09
C VAL A 199 -37.75 -1.28 -28.01
N VAL A 200 -37.56 -2.56 -27.70
CA VAL A 200 -36.31 -3.28 -27.93
C VAL A 200 -36.49 -4.18 -29.15
N LYS A 201 -35.66 -3.98 -30.18
CA LYS A 201 -35.60 -4.82 -31.38
C LYS A 201 -34.34 -5.68 -31.30
N ILE A 202 -34.49 -6.99 -31.25
CA ILE A 202 -33.37 -7.91 -31.22
C ILE A 202 -33.48 -8.73 -32.50
N PRO A 203 -32.91 -8.27 -33.64
CA PRO A 203 -32.93 -9.05 -34.86
C PRO A 203 -32.01 -10.27 -34.70
N GLY A 204 -32.55 -11.46 -34.98
CA GLY A 204 -31.96 -12.74 -34.59
C GLY A 204 -32.26 -13.08 -33.12
N GLY A 205 -31.62 -14.11 -32.58
CA GLY A 205 -31.83 -14.51 -31.19
C GLY A 205 -33.15 -15.27 -30.97
N ASP A 206 -33.53 -16.13 -31.91
CA ASP A 206 -34.82 -16.84 -31.91
C ASP A 206 -34.89 -17.95 -30.84
N TYR A 207 -33.77 -18.33 -30.23
CA TYR A 207 -33.71 -19.39 -29.21
C TYR A 207 -34.38 -19.01 -27.90
N PHE A 208 -34.09 -17.81 -27.37
CA PHE A 208 -34.71 -17.35 -26.13
C PHE A 208 -36.00 -16.58 -26.42
N PRO A 209 -37.03 -16.76 -25.58
CA PRO A 209 -38.23 -15.95 -25.71
C PRO A 209 -37.89 -14.48 -25.44
N ARG A 210 -38.65 -13.59 -26.07
CA ARG A 210 -38.35 -12.16 -26.12
C ARG A 210 -38.20 -11.52 -24.74
N ASP A 211 -39.07 -11.89 -23.80
CA ASP A 211 -39.04 -11.43 -22.42
C ASP A 211 -37.71 -11.77 -21.71
N ARG A 212 -37.18 -12.98 -21.97
CA ARG A 212 -35.89 -13.41 -21.44
C ARG A 212 -34.72 -12.62 -22.03
N LEU A 213 -34.76 -12.32 -23.32
CA LEU A 213 -33.76 -11.47 -23.97
C LEU A 213 -33.74 -10.06 -23.38
N GLU A 214 -34.92 -9.46 -23.20
CA GLU A 214 -35.11 -8.14 -22.59
C GLU A 214 -34.60 -8.11 -21.13
N GLU A 215 -34.88 -9.15 -20.35
CA GLU A 215 -34.36 -9.32 -18.99
C GLU A 215 -32.82 -9.38 -18.94
N LEU A 216 -32.21 -10.24 -19.77
CA LEU A 216 -30.76 -10.44 -19.81
C LEU A 216 -30.03 -9.15 -20.20
N LEU A 217 -30.54 -8.45 -21.22
CA LEU A 217 -30.06 -7.13 -21.65
C LEU A 217 -30.34 -6.03 -20.62
N GLY A 218 -31.30 -6.24 -19.72
CA GLY A 218 -31.68 -5.29 -18.68
C GLY A 218 -32.42 -4.07 -19.21
N ALA A 219 -33.21 -4.25 -20.28
CA ALA A 219 -34.02 -3.23 -20.90
C ALA A 219 -35.36 -3.83 -21.37
N SER A 220 -36.46 -3.25 -20.90
CA SER A 220 -37.81 -3.69 -21.21
C SER A 220 -38.70 -2.49 -21.54
N PRO A 221 -39.66 -2.61 -22.48
CA PRO A 221 -40.59 -1.54 -22.81
C PRO A 221 -41.29 -0.95 -21.58
N GLY A 222 -41.34 0.38 -21.49
CA GLY A 222 -41.95 1.12 -20.38
C GLY A 222 -41.06 1.35 -19.15
N PHE A 223 -39.85 0.78 -19.11
CA PHE A 223 -38.91 0.95 -17.99
C PHE A 223 -37.78 1.95 -18.30
N PRO A 224 -37.21 2.61 -17.28
CA PRO A 224 -36.01 3.46 -17.41
C PRO A 224 -34.80 2.73 -17.99
N PHE A 225 -34.14 3.32 -18.99
CA PHE A 225 -32.95 2.75 -19.62
C PHE A 225 -31.65 3.11 -18.89
N ASN A 226 -30.64 2.22 -18.92
CA ASN A 226 -29.29 2.50 -18.42
C ASN A 226 -28.23 1.85 -19.32
N PHE A 227 -27.38 2.67 -19.94
CA PHE A 227 -26.38 2.21 -20.92
C PHE A 227 -25.36 1.23 -20.32
N ARG A 228 -24.89 1.48 -19.08
CA ARG A 228 -23.95 0.57 -18.41
C ARG A 228 -24.60 -0.77 -18.04
N ARG A 229 -25.88 -0.76 -17.69
CA ARG A 229 -26.63 -2.00 -17.43
C ARG A 229 -26.79 -2.79 -18.72
N TRP A 230 -27.07 -2.13 -19.84
CA TRP A 230 -27.15 -2.75 -21.15
C TRP A 230 -25.83 -3.39 -21.57
N GLU A 231 -24.71 -2.69 -21.46
CA GLU A 231 -23.38 -3.23 -21.79
C GLU A 231 -23.07 -4.50 -20.98
N LYS A 232 -23.35 -4.48 -19.68
CA LYS A 232 -23.26 -5.69 -18.83
C LYS A 232 -24.27 -6.75 -19.24
N GLY A 233 -25.45 -6.33 -19.68
CA GLY A 233 -26.51 -7.19 -20.17
C GLY A 233 -26.11 -7.94 -21.44
N VAL A 234 -25.40 -7.30 -22.37
CA VAL A 234 -24.83 -7.94 -23.57
C VAL A 234 -23.87 -9.08 -23.18
N LYS A 235 -22.98 -8.86 -22.20
CA LYS A 235 -22.10 -9.91 -21.68
C LYS A 235 -22.90 -11.07 -21.06
N ARG A 236 -23.89 -10.75 -20.22
CA ARG A 236 -24.78 -11.78 -19.62
C ARG A 236 -25.55 -12.57 -20.67
N LEU A 237 -26.04 -11.89 -21.72
CA LEU A 237 -26.75 -12.50 -22.83
C LEU A 237 -25.83 -13.48 -23.57
N ARG A 238 -24.61 -13.06 -23.89
CA ARG A 238 -23.57 -13.92 -24.48
C ARG A 238 -23.31 -15.16 -23.61
N GLY A 239 -23.09 -14.97 -22.31
CA GLY A 239 -22.88 -16.07 -21.37
C GLY A 239 -24.09 -17.01 -21.24
N ALA A 240 -25.31 -16.49 -21.37
CA ALA A 240 -26.54 -17.31 -21.38
C ALA A 240 -26.61 -18.18 -22.65
N TYR A 241 -26.40 -17.60 -23.83
CA TYR A 241 -26.33 -18.34 -25.09
C TYR A 241 -25.24 -19.42 -25.09
N LYS A 242 -24.04 -19.07 -24.61
CA LYS A 242 -22.94 -20.04 -24.50
C LYS A 242 -23.31 -21.25 -23.64
N ARG A 243 -23.97 -21.04 -22.49
CA ARG A 243 -24.42 -22.15 -21.61
C ARG A 243 -25.45 -23.06 -22.27
N GLU A 244 -26.21 -22.55 -23.24
CA GLU A 244 -27.18 -23.33 -24.01
C GLU A 244 -26.55 -24.05 -25.22
N GLY A 245 -25.25 -23.85 -25.45
CA GLY A 245 -24.46 -24.48 -26.52
C GLY A 245 -24.08 -23.55 -27.67
N PHE A 246 -24.49 -22.27 -27.66
CA PHE A 246 -24.16 -21.31 -28.72
C PHE A 246 -22.79 -20.66 -28.44
N LEU A 247 -21.71 -21.40 -28.65
CA LEU A 247 -20.35 -21.01 -28.23
C LEU A 247 -19.77 -19.82 -29.02
N THR A 248 -20.18 -19.66 -30.29
CA THR A 248 -19.71 -18.62 -31.22
C THR A 248 -20.69 -17.46 -31.36
N VAL A 249 -21.63 -17.32 -30.42
CA VAL A 249 -22.63 -16.26 -30.42
C VAL A 249 -21.99 -14.87 -30.47
N ARG A 250 -22.46 -14.04 -31.40
CA ARG A 250 -22.09 -12.63 -31.48
C ARG A 250 -23.30 -11.77 -31.18
N VAL A 251 -23.08 -10.73 -30.38
CA VAL A 251 -24.09 -9.74 -30.07
C VAL A 251 -23.53 -8.40 -30.51
N SER A 252 -24.19 -7.74 -31.46
CA SER A 252 -23.73 -6.46 -31.98
C SER A 252 -23.69 -5.39 -30.89
N GLU A 253 -22.90 -4.34 -31.14
CA GLU A 253 -22.97 -3.14 -30.32
C GLU A 253 -24.40 -2.55 -30.33
N PRO A 254 -24.82 -1.87 -29.23
CA PRO A 254 -26.11 -1.23 -29.17
C PRO A 254 -26.26 -0.13 -30.22
N GLU A 255 -27.27 -0.27 -31.06
CA GLU A 255 -27.79 0.82 -31.86
C GLU A 255 -28.97 1.46 -31.12
N VAL A 256 -28.88 2.77 -30.90
CA VAL A 256 -29.95 3.56 -30.31
C VAL A 256 -30.54 4.46 -31.38
N SER A 257 -31.81 4.24 -31.71
CA SER A 257 -32.58 5.06 -32.64
C SER A 257 -33.82 5.63 -31.94
N CYS A 258 -34.31 6.79 -32.36
CA CYS A 258 -35.69 7.29 -32.19
C CYS A 258 -35.73 8.78 -32.61
N GLU A 259 -36.84 9.23 -33.22
CA GLU A 259 -37.04 10.60 -33.73
C GLU A 259 -37.56 11.61 -32.68
N ASP A 260 -38.15 11.14 -31.57
CA ASP A 260 -38.78 11.97 -30.52
C ASP A 260 -38.03 11.82 -29.19
N GLY A 261 -37.14 12.76 -28.87
CA GLY A 261 -36.05 12.69 -27.87
C GLY A 261 -36.33 12.32 -26.40
N LYS A 262 -37.48 11.73 -26.04
CA LYS A 262 -37.81 11.27 -24.67
C LYS A 262 -37.89 9.75 -24.50
N GLU A 263 -38.01 9.02 -25.59
CA GLU A 263 -38.12 7.57 -25.60
C GLU A 263 -36.99 6.94 -26.43
N LEU A 264 -36.58 5.72 -26.07
CA LEU A 264 -35.48 5.01 -26.72
C LEU A 264 -35.95 3.77 -27.47
N CYS A 265 -35.49 3.62 -28.72
CA CYS A 265 -35.65 2.45 -29.55
C CYS A 265 -34.29 1.76 -29.60
N LEU A 266 -34.14 0.66 -28.87
CA LEU A 266 -32.86 -0.04 -28.76
C LEU A 266 -32.81 -1.19 -29.75
N SER A 267 -31.66 -1.41 -30.39
CA SER A 267 -31.40 -2.63 -31.14
C SER A 267 -30.04 -3.23 -30.87
N ALA A 268 -30.01 -4.55 -30.71
CA ALA A 268 -28.79 -5.36 -30.77
C ALA A 268 -29.08 -6.62 -31.59
N ARG A 269 -28.31 -6.83 -32.65
CA ARG A 269 -28.38 -8.04 -33.46
C ARG A 269 -27.72 -9.19 -32.73
N VAL A 270 -28.39 -10.33 -32.67
CA VAL A 270 -27.84 -11.57 -32.11
C VAL A 270 -27.62 -12.55 -33.26
N GLU A 271 -26.36 -12.89 -33.50
CA GLU A 271 -25.95 -13.96 -34.41
C GLU A 271 -25.62 -15.18 -33.53
N GLU A 272 -26.58 -16.09 -33.36
CA GLU A 272 -26.48 -17.21 -32.42
C GLU A 272 -25.34 -18.18 -32.78
N GLY A 273 -25.06 -18.36 -34.07
CA GLY A 273 -24.17 -19.41 -34.56
C GLY A 273 -24.77 -20.81 -34.39
N PRO A 274 -24.04 -21.87 -34.73
CA PRO A 274 -24.50 -23.23 -34.54
C PRO A 274 -24.51 -23.62 -33.05
N ARG A 275 -25.46 -24.48 -32.66
CA ARG A 275 -25.51 -25.07 -31.32
C ARG A 275 -24.53 -26.24 -31.21
N TYR A 276 -23.55 -26.11 -30.32
CA TYR A 276 -22.54 -27.12 -30.02
C TYR A 276 -23.00 -28.03 -28.88
N GLU A 277 -22.91 -29.34 -29.10
CA GLU A 277 -22.88 -30.34 -28.04
C GLU A 277 -21.40 -30.64 -27.72
N ILE A 278 -21.02 -30.57 -26.45
CA ILE A 278 -19.62 -30.76 -26.05
C ILE A 278 -19.44 -32.16 -25.55
N LEU A 279 -18.51 -32.90 -26.16
CA LEU A 279 -18.21 -34.27 -25.80
C LEU A 279 -16.75 -34.35 -25.33
N TRP A 280 -16.59 -34.69 -24.05
CA TRP A 280 -15.28 -34.86 -23.42
C TRP A 280 -14.88 -36.34 -23.43
N GLU A 281 -13.72 -36.66 -23.98
CA GLU A 281 -13.13 -37.99 -23.95
C GLU A 281 -11.73 -37.94 -23.34
N GLY A 282 -11.39 -38.90 -22.48
CA GLY A 282 -10.04 -39.06 -21.91
C GLY A 282 -9.67 -38.11 -20.77
N ALA A 283 -10.60 -37.30 -20.27
CA ALA A 283 -10.44 -36.47 -19.07
C ALA A 283 -10.77 -37.27 -17.80
N GLU A 284 -9.80 -37.97 -17.21
CA GLU A 284 -9.99 -38.78 -16.00
C GLU A 284 -9.49 -38.06 -14.74
N ARG A 285 -8.45 -37.24 -14.86
CA ARG A 285 -7.78 -36.59 -13.73
C ARG A 285 -8.52 -35.36 -13.22
N PHE A 286 -9.07 -34.57 -14.13
CA PHE A 286 -9.77 -33.34 -13.79
C PHE A 286 -11.27 -33.46 -14.10
N SER A 287 -12.10 -32.93 -13.21
CA SER A 287 -13.55 -32.95 -13.44
C SER A 287 -13.93 -32.09 -14.65
N PRO A 288 -14.97 -32.46 -15.42
CA PRO A 288 -15.43 -31.69 -16.57
C PRO A 288 -15.62 -30.19 -16.27
N GLY A 289 -16.24 -29.86 -15.12
CA GLY A 289 -16.43 -28.45 -14.72
C GLY A 289 -15.14 -27.65 -14.50
N LYS A 290 -14.03 -28.29 -14.11
CA LYS A 290 -12.71 -27.61 -14.05
C LYS A 290 -12.20 -27.31 -15.46
N LEU A 291 -12.33 -28.26 -16.37
CA LEU A 291 -11.87 -28.13 -17.76
C LEU A 291 -12.73 -27.13 -18.55
N GLU A 292 -14.04 -27.07 -18.29
CA GLU A 292 -14.93 -26.04 -18.82
C GLU A 292 -14.49 -24.62 -18.39
N LYS A 293 -14.10 -24.47 -17.13
CA LYS A 293 -13.58 -23.20 -16.62
C LYS A 293 -12.22 -22.87 -17.24
N ALA A 294 -11.31 -23.85 -17.35
CA ALA A 294 -9.97 -23.66 -17.90
C ALA A 294 -9.98 -23.33 -19.40
N SER A 295 -10.84 -24.00 -20.17
CA SER A 295 -11.05 -23.71 -21.60
C SER A 295 -11.69 -22.34 -21.84
N GLY A 296 -12.47 -21.84 -20.87
CA GLY A 296 -13.17 -20.56 -20.98
C GLY A 296 -14.32 -20.57 -21.99
N ILE A 297 -14.77 -21.76 -22.41
CA ILE A 297 -15.88 -21.94 -23.38
C ILE A 297 -17.17 -21.22 -22.95
N TYR A 298 -17.41 -21.11 -21.64
CA TYR A 298 -18.57 -20.42 -21.07
C TYR A 298 -18.28 -19.04 -20.48
N ALA A 299 -17.08 -18.48 -20.68
CA ALA A 299 -16.74 -17.14 -20.21
C ALA A 299 -17.56 -16.07 -20.97
N ASP A 300 -18.13 -15.10 -20.25
CA ASP A 300 -19.08 -14.11 -20.76
C ASP A 300 -18.42 -12.88 -21.41
N ASP A 301 -17.14 -12.66 -21.11
CA ASP A 301 -16.29 -11.61 -21.67
C ASP A 301 -15.52 -12.02 -22.94
N GLN A 302 -15.47 -13.32 -23.24
CA GLN A 302 -14.77 -13.87 -24.40
C GLN A 302 -15.72 -14.01 -25.60
N GLU A 303 -15.22 -13.77 -26.81
CA GLU A 303 -15.92 -14.11 -28.06
C GLU A 303 -15.06 -15.09 -28.84
N PHE A 304 -15.67 -16.20 -29.27
CA PHE A 304 -15.03 -17.13 -30.19
C PHE A 304 -15.53 -16.83 -31.59
N SER A 305 -14.61 -16.68 -32.54
CA SER A 305 -14.97 -16.77 -33.95
C SER A 305 -15.20 -18.23 -34.33
N GLU A 306 -16.02 -18.51 -35.34
CA GLU A 306 -16.24 -19.89 -35.81
C GLU A 306 -14.93 -20.58 -36.24
N GLY A 307 -13.97 -19.83 -36.80
CA GLY A 307 -12.65 -20.37 -37.15
C GLY A 307 -11.66 -20.47 -35.98
N GLY A 308 -11.89 -19.76 -34.88
CA GLY A 308 -10.98 -19.68 -33.74
C GLY A 308 -11.34 -20.59 -32.55
N LEU A 309 -12.62 -20.99 -32.42
CA LEU A 309 -13.12 -21.77 -31.28
C LEU A 309 -12.27 -23.01 -30.99
N VAL A 310 -11.98 -23.80 -32.02
CA VAL A 310 -11.22 -25.06 -31.91
C VAL A 310 -9.82 -24.80 -31.36
N TYR A 311 -9.09 -23.88 -31.99
CA TYR A 311 -7.72 -23.54 -31.62
C TYR A 311 -7.64 -22.94 -30.21
N ASP A 312 -8.50 -21.98 -29.88
CA ASP A 312 -8.45 -21.30 -28.58
C ASP A 312 -8.75 -22.25 -27.41
N VAL A 313 -9.71 -23.15 -27.58
CA VAL A 313 -10.06 -24.16 -26.57
C VAL A 313 -8.93 -25.15 -26.39
N GLN A 314 -8.34 -25.62 -27.49
CA GLN A 314 -7.21 -26.53 -27.48
C GLN A 314 -6.02 -25.93 -26.74
N GLU A 315 -5.58 -24.73 -27.11
CA GLU A 315 -4.41 -24.06 -26.52
C GLU A 315 -4.60 -23.77 -25.03
N ARG A 316 -5.80 -23.36 -24.62
CA ARG A 316 -6.09 -23.07 -23.20
C ARG A 316 -6.09 -24.33 -22.35
N LEU A 317 -6.71 -25.40 -22.83
CA LEU A 317 -6.70 -26.68 -22.12
C LEU A 317 -5.28 -27.25 -22.05
N LEU A 318 -4.54 -27.23 -23.17
CA LEU A 318 -3.15 -27.68 -23.20
C LEU A 318 -2.29 -26.89 -22.21
N SER A 319 -2.45 -25.57 -22.18
CA SER A 319 -1.77 -24.70 -21.21
C SER A 319 -2.15 -25.03 -19.76
N TYR A 320 -3.42 -25.33 -19.49
CA TYR A 320 -3.89 -25.74 -18.17
C TYR A 320 -3.24 -27.06 -17.71
N TYR A 321 -3.23 -28.09 -18.57
CA TYR A 321 -2.59 -29.38 -18.24
C TYR A 321 -1.09 -29.24 -18.01
N ARG A 322 -0.38 -28.45 -18.83
CA ARG A 322 1.05 -28.16 -18.64
C ARG A 322 1.31 -27.45 -17.31
N GLY A 323 0.46 -26.49 -16.94
CA GLY A 323 0.53 -25.80 -15.66
C GLY A 323 0.30 -26.72 -14.45
N GLU A 324 -0.45 -27.81 -14.63
CA GLU A 324 -0.71 -28.83 -13.60
C GLU A 324 0.24 -30.05 -13.72
N GLU A 325 1.43 -29.87 -14.30
CA GLU A 325 2.51 -30.87 -14.44
C GLU A 325 2.31 -31.96 -15.52
N TYR A 326 1.23 -31.92 -16.31
CA TYR A 326 0.98 -32.87 -17.41
C TYR A 326 1.57 -32.37 -18.73
N HIS A 327 2.90 -32.28 -18.80
CA HIS A 327 3.60 -31.68 -19.96
C HIS A 327 3.48 -32.48 -21.26
N LYS A 328 3.25 -33.79 -21.17
CA LYS A 328 2.97 -34.67 -22.31
C LYS A 328 1.48 -34.74 -22.66
N ALA A 329 0.62 -33.95 -22.02
CA ALA A 329 -0.79 -33.93 -22.38
C ALA A 329 -0.96 -33.47 -23.82
N SER A 330 -1.85 -34.13 -24.56
CA SER A 330 -2.30 -33.66 -25.86
C SER A 330 -3.80 -33.43 -25.80
N VAL A 331 -4.24 -32.31 -26.38
CA VAL A 331 -5.65 -31.97 -26.52
C VAL A 331 -5.93 -31.88 -28.01
N ASP A 332 -6.86 -32.70 -28.49
CA ASP A 332 -7.38 -32.64 -29.84
C ASP A 332 -8.83 -32.15 -29.78
N VAL A 333 -9.11 -31.06 -30.49
CA VAL A 333 -10.44 -30.45 -30.52
C VAL A 333 -10.95 -30.50 -31.95
N GLN A 334 -12.11 -31.11 -32.15
CA GLN A 334 -12.76 -31.23 -33.45
C GLN A 334 -14.19 -30.68 -33.39
N ALA A 335 -14.62 -30.01 -34.45
CA ALA A 335 -15.97 -29.47 -34.57
C ALA A 335 -16.65 -30.06 -35.80
N ASP A 336 -17.50 -31.06 -35.59
CA ASP A 336 -18.20 -31.79 -36.66
C ASP A 336 -19.65 -31.34 -36.79
N GLU A 337 -20.19 -31.34 -38.01
CA GLU A 337 -21.61 -31.08 -38.26
C GLU A 337 -22.47 -32.28 -37.90
N ARG A 338 -23.62 -32.04 -37.26
CA ARG A 338 -24.57 -33.11 -36.91
C ARG A 338 -25.64 -33.28 -37.98
N PRO A 339 -26.06 -34.54 -38.29
CA PRO A 339 -27.11 -34.81 -39.27
C PRO A 339 -28.46 -34.15 -38.97
N GLU A 340 -28.76 -33.91 -37.70
CA GLU A 340 -30.03 -33.31 -37.22
C GLU A 340 -29.96 -31.77 -37.07
N GLY A 341 -28.83 -31.16 -37.44
CA GLY A 341 -28.55 -29.73 -37.25
C GLY A 341 -27.71 -29.43 -36.00
N GLY A 342 -26.90 -28.37 -36.07
CA GLY A 342 -25.90 -28.01 -35.04
C GLY A 342 -24.55 -28.70 -35.24
N ARG A 343 -23.66 -28.57 -34.25
CA ARG A 343 -22.30 -29.14 -34.28
C ARG A 343 -21.99 -29.93 -33.01
N THR A 344 -21.03 -30.83 -33.09
CA THR A 344 -20.43 -31.49 -31.91
C THR A 344 -19.01 -30.97 -31.76
N LEU A 345 -18.69 -30.39 -30.60
CA LEU A 345 -17.33 -30.05 -30.22
C LEU A 345 -16.75 -31.22 -29.43
N LYS A 346 -16.04 -32.09 -30.14
CA LYS A 346 -15.37 -33.25 -29.55
C LYS A 346 -14.00 -32.82 -29.02
N ILE A 347 -13.81 -32.93 -27.71
CA ILE A 347 -12.55 -32.61 -27.03
C ILE A 347 -11.97 -33.93 -26.51
N VAL A 348 -10.94 -34.42 -27.20
CA VAL A 348 -10.22 -35.64 -26.82
C VAL A 348 -8.93 -35.25 -26.13
N ILE A 349 -8.79 -35.66 -24.88
CA ILE A 349 -7.64 -35.36 -24.04
C ILE A 349 -6.88 -36.65 -23.77
N GLN A 350 -5.60 -36.65 -24.06
CA GLN A 350 -4.68 -37.66 -23.56
C GLN A 350 -3.86 -36.99 -22.48
N GLU A 351 -4.22 -37.20 -21.21
CA GLU A 351 -3.62 -36.48 -20.08
C GLU A 351 -2.14 -36.84 -19.91
N GLY A 352 -1.77 -38.09 -20.19
CA GLY A 352 -0.42 -38.60 -19.95
C GLY A 352 -0.12 -38.74 -18.45
N VAL A 353 1.17 -38.83 -18.10
CA VAL A 353 1.64 -38.92 -16.71
C VAL A 353 2.14 -37.55 -16.22
N ALA A 354 1.88 -37.24 -14.95
CA ALA A 354 2.40 -36.03 -14.32
C ALA A 354 3.93 -36.10 -14.22
N GLY A 355 4.60 -35.06 -14.73
CA GLY A 355 6.04 -34.96 -14.77
C GLY A 355 6.64 -34.54 -13.45
N TYR A 356 7.71 -35.21 -13.01
CA TYR A 356 8.49 -34.77 -11.84
C TYR A 356 9.98 -34.79 -12.15
N LEU A 357 10.72 -33.80 -11.65
CA LEU A 357 12.18 -33.73 -11.78
C LEU A 357 12.84 -34.86 -10.97
N LYS A 358 13.28 -35.90 -11.67
CA LYS A 358 13.98 -37.05 -11.11
C LYS A 358 15.46 -36.75 -10.91
N ASN A 359 16.12 -36.26 -11.97
CA ASN A 359 17.53 -35.91 -11.97
C ASN A 359 17.77 -34.64 -12.80
N ILE A 360 18.70 -33.81 -12.36
CA ILE A 360 19.27 -32.72 -13.14
C ILE A 360 20.74 -33.08 -13.39
N ARG A 361 21.23 -32.93 -14.61
CA ARG A 361 22.62 -33.20 -14.98
C ARG A 361 23.20 -31.99 -15.69
N PHE A 362 24.49 -31.76 -15.50
CA PHE A 362 25.23 -30.70 -16.18
C PHE A 362 26.35 -31.32 -17.00
N THR A 363 26.58 -30.76 -18.17
CA THR A 363 27.66 -31.15 -19.07
C THR A 363 28.34 -29.89 -19.60
N GLY A 364 29.65 -29.98 -19.83
CA GLY A 364 30.46 -28.83 -20.28
C GLY A 364 30.87 -27.86 -19.18
N ASN A 365 30.46 -28.08 -17.93
CA ASN A 365 30.81 -27.28 -16.75
C ASN A 365 32.17 -27.68 -16.11
N ALA A 366 33.28 -27.47 -16.82
CA ALA A 366 34.62 -27.81 -16.32
C ALA A 366 35.08 -26.93 -15.14
N SER A 367 34.65 -25.67 -15.09
CA SER A 367 35.14 -24.66 -14.16
C SER A 367 34.25 -24.49 -12.92
N ILE A 368 32.95 -24.79 -13.03
CA ILE A 368 31.97 -24.67 -11.93
C ILE A 368 31.39 -26.05 -11.59
N PRO A 369 31.54 -26.54 -10.35
CA PRO A 369 31.06 -27.86 -9.97
C PRO A 369 29.53 -27.93 -9.93
N ASP A 370 28.95 -29.08 -10.31
CA ASP A 370 27.51 -29.36 -10.31
C ASP A 370 26.80 -28.92 -9.04
N LYS A 371 27.44 -29.11 -7.87
CA LYS A 371 26.85 -28.75 -6.57
C LYS A 371 26.54 -27.26 -6.47
N MET A 372 27.39 -26.39 -7.04
CA MET A 372 27.12 -24.95 -7.06
C MET A 372 26.03 -24.60 -8.06
N LEU A 373 26.02 -25.23 -9.23
CA LEU A 373 24.96 -25.06 -10.23
C LEU A 373 23.60 -25.44 -9.64
N ARG A 374 23.49 -26.61 -8.99
CA ARG A 374 22.25 -27.06 -8.31
C ARG A 374 21.78 -26.10 -7.22
N LYS A 375 22.70 -25.54 -6.45
CA LYS A 375 22.36 -24.60 -5.36
C LYS A 375 21.83 -23.27 -5.89
N GLN A 376 22.21 -22.89 -7.11
CA GLN A 376 21.74 -21.67 -7.77
C GLN A 376 20.30 -21.81 -8.30
N MET A 377 19.83 -23.05 -8.50
CA MET A 377 18.49 -23.35 -9.02
C MET A 377 17.43 -23.37 -7.91
N LEU A 378 16.22 -22.94 -8.25
CA LEU A 378 14.99 -23.09 -7.48
C LEU A 378 14.42 -24.50 -7.62
N SER A 379 14.53 -25.07 -8.81
CA SER A 379 14.11 -26.44 -9.11
C SER A 379 14.99 -27.45 -8.36
N ALA A 380 14.37 -28.46 -7.77
CA ALA A 380 15.06 -29.48 -7.00
C ALA A 380 14.59 -30.89 -7.40
N GLU A 381 15.53 -31.84 -7.38
CA GLU A 381 15.25 -33.26 -7.62
C GLU A 381 14.31 -33.84 -6.54
N ARG A 382 13.47 -34.80 -6.93
CA ARG A 382 12.52 -35.45 -6.03
C ARG A 382 13.25 -36.31 -4.97
N GLY A 383 13.25 -35.84 -3.72
CA GLY A 383 13.79 -36.58 -2.58
C GLY A 383 12.77 -37.52 -1.88
N THR A 384 13.25 -38.33 -0.94
CA THR A 384 12.42 -39.29 -0.16
C THR A 384 11.29 -38.61 0.62
N PHE A 385 11.48 -37.36 1.07
CA PHE A 385 10.48 -36.57 1.83
C PHE A 385 9.76 -35.50 0.97
N HIS A 386 9.65 -35.70 -0.35
CA HIS A 386 9.07 -34.72 -1.28
C HIS A 386 7.68 -34.19 -0.90
N TYR A 387 6.86 -35.00 -0.22
CA TYR A 387 5.54 -34.62 0.26
C TYR A 387 5.57 -33.52 1.36
N ILE A 388 6.70 -33.34 2.04
CA ILE A 388 6.93 -32.27 3.04
C ILE A 388 7.75 -31.14 2.42
N THR A 389 8.79 -31.48 1.64
CA THR A 389 9.74 -30.51 1.11
C THR A 389 9.26 -29.80 -0.16
N GLY A 390 8.27 -30.37 -0.88
CA GLY A 390 7.82 -29.88 -2.18
C GLY A 390 8.88 -30.02 -3.30
N SER A 391 9.89 -30.86 -3.12
CA SER A 391 10.94 -31.10 -4.11
C SER A 391 10.47 -32.02 -5.24
N GLY A 392 10.93 -31.82 -6.48
CA GLY A 392 10.59 -32.64 -7.64
C GLY A 392 9.54 -32.06 -8.57
N VAL A 393 8.99 -30.88 -8.28
CA VAL A 393 8.04 -30.18 -9.17
C VAL A 393 8.76 -29.60 -10.38
N PHE A 394 8.22 -29.79 -11.58
CA PHE A 394 8.74 -29.17 -12.81
C PHE A 394 7.78 -28.06 -13.29
N GLU A 395 8.15 -26.82 -13.00
CA GLU A 395 7.43 -25.63 -13.47
C GLU A 395 8.28 -24.91 -14.53
N GLU A 396 7.74 -24.71 -15.74
CA GLU A 396 8.48 -24.14 -16.87
C GLU A 396 8.99 -22.71 -16.59
N GLY A 397 8.20 -21.92 -15.84
CA GLY A 397 8.60 -20.58 -15.40
C GLY A 397 9.81 -20.60 -14.46
N GLU A 398 9.79 -21.46 -13.43
CA GLU A 398 10.92 -21.64 -12.51
C GLU A 398 12.14 -22.20 -13.26
N TRP A 399 11.93 -23.15 -14.16
CA TRP A 399 13.00 -23.76 -14.95
C TRP A 399 13.72 -22.74 -15.84
N ASN A 400 12.97 -21.89 -16.56
CA ASN A 400 13.57 -20.83 -17.37
C ASN A 400 14.33 -19.81 -16.54
N ALA A 401 13.81 -19.46 -15.35
CA ALA A 401 14.51 -18.62 -14.40
C ALA A 401 15.80 -19.28 -13.90
N ASP A 402 15.80 -20.59 -13.67
CA ASP A 402 16.97 -21.36 -13.29
C ASP A 402 18.04 -21.34 -14.38
N LEU A 403 17.67 -21.59 -15.65
CA LEU A 403 18.62 -21.54 -16.78
C LEU A 403 19.27 -20.15 -16.90
N ALA A 404 18.49 -19.08 -16.74
CA ALA A 404 19.01 -17.72 -16.72
C ALA A 404 19.93 -17.47 -15.52
N ALA A 405 19.57 -17.98 -14.33
CA ALA A 405 20.37 -17.85 -13.12
C ALA A 405 21.72 -18.61 -13.21
N LEU A 406 21.74 -19.75 -13.89
CA LEU A 406 22.98 -20.48 -14.18
C LEU A 406 23.90 -19.65 -15.08
N ILE A 407 23.39 -19.06 -16.16
CA ILE A 407 24.18 -18.15 -17.02
C ILE A 407 24.67 -16.95 -16.22
N GLY A 408 23.82 -16.35 -15.38
CA GLY A 408 24.21 -15.27 -14.48
C GLY A 408 25.35 -15.67 -13.53
N LEU A 409 25.35 -16.90 -13.01
CA LEU A 409 26.44 -17.42 -12.18
C LEU A 409 27.76 -17.54 -12.95
N TYR A 410 27.73 -17.98 -14.21
CA TYR A 410 28.92 -18.01 -15.07
C TYR A 410 29.42 -16.60 -15.40
N GLN A 411 28.53 -15.70 -15.78
CA GLN A 411 28.86 -14.30 -16.05
C GLN A 411 29.49 -13.62 -14.83
N LYS A 412 28.97 -13.92 -13.63
CA LYS A 412 29.54 -13.48 -12.35
C LYS A 412 30.93 -14.03 -12.05
N GLN A 413 31.29 -15.17 -12.63
CA GLN A 413 32.60 -15.78 -12.47
C GLN A 413 33.59 -15.36 -13.57
N GLY A 414 33.21 -14.51 -14.53
CA GLY A 414 34.10 -14.03 -15.60
C GLY A 414 33.96 -14.74 -16.94
N PHE A 415 32.90 -15.51 -17.14
CA PHE A 415 32.62 -16.18 -18.40
C PHE A 415 31.64 -15.37 -19.26
N ALA A 416 32.17 -14.43 -20.05
CA ALA A 416 31.37 -13.47 -20.83
C ALA A 416 30.42 -14.13 -21.84
N ARG A 417 30.92 -15.19 -22.48
CA ARG A 417 30.26 -15.89 -23.60
C ARG A 417 29.62 -17.20 -23.14
N ALA A 418 29.41 -17.37 -21.83
CA ALA A 418 28.74 -18.55 -21.32
C ALA A 418 27.33 -18.63 -21.88
N ARG A 419 26.98 -19.80 -22.42
CA ARG A 419 25.65 -20.07 -22.95
C ARG A 419 25.23 -21.51 -22.70
N ILE A 420 23.93 -21.72 -22.59
CA ILE A 420 23.35 -23.06 -22.58
C ILE A 420 23.15 -23.42 -24.05
N SER A 421 23.87 -24.42 -24.54
CA SER A 421 23.83 -24.84 -25.95
C SER A 421 22.58 -25.65 -26.25
N SER A 422 22.11 -26.46 -25.29
CA SER A 422 20.88 -27.25 -25.36
C SER A 422 20.46 -27.72 -23.97
N VAL A 423 19.18 -28.07 -23.83
CA VAL A 423 18.63 -28.78 -22.66
C VAL A 423 17.91 -30.01 -23.18
N ASP A 424 18.44 -31.18 -22.87
CA ASP A 424 17.81 -32.45 -23.21
C ASP A 424 16.94 -32.91 -22.05
N THR A 425 15.72 -33.38 -22.34
CA THR A 425 14.81 -33.92 -21.32
C THR A 425 14.43 -35.35 -21.66
N ASP A 426 14.93 -36.29 -20.86
CA ASP A 426 14.57 -37.70 -20.95
C ASP A 426 13.47 -38.01 -19.94
N TRP A 427 12.38 -38.59 -20.42
CA TRP A 427 11.23 -38.97 -19.61
C TRP A 427 11.16 -40.48 -19.48
N ASP A 428 11.05 -40.98 -18.24
CA ASP A 428 10.69 -42.39 -18.02
C ASP A 428 9.17 -42.62 -18.09
N ASP A 429 8.77 -43.89 -18.11
CA ASP A 429 7.37 -44.31 -18.23
C ASP A 429 6.51 -43.90 -17.01
N GLU A 430 7.13 -43.58 -15.88
CA GLU A 430 6.47 -43.15 -14.64
C GLU A 430 6.34 -41.61 -14.53
N GLY A 431 6.81 -40.86 -15.53
CA GLY A 431 6.79 -39.39 -15.53
C GLY A 431 8.03 -38.74 -14.92
N GLY A 432 9.06 -39.51 -14.58
CA GLY A 432 10.34 -39.00 -14.10
C GLY A 432 11.15 -38.33 -15.21
N ILE A 433 11.45 -37.04 -15.02
CA ILE A 433 12.21 -36.20 -15.95
C ILE A 433 13.68 -36.17 -15.52
N THR A 434 14.57 -36.61 -16.41
CA THR A 434 16.01 -36.36 -16.32
C THR A 434 16.38 -35.24 -17.27
N ALA A 435 16.66 -34.05 -16.72
CA ALA A 435 17.06 -32.88 -17.51
C ALA A 435 18.58 -32.77 -17.57
N THR A 436 19.16 -32.77 -18.76
CA THR A 436 20.60 -32.58 -18.99
C THR A 436 20.84 -31.21 -19.61
N ILE A 437 21.49 -30.32 -18.86
CA ILE A 437 21.79 -28.95 -19.28
C ILE A 437 23.22 -28.92 -19.83
N HIS A 438 23.34 -28.65 -21.14
CA HIS A 438 24.63 -28.54 -21.82
C HIS A 438 25.10 -27.09 -21.80
N ILE A 439 26.26 -26.86 -21.19
CA ILE A 439 26.83 -25.53 -20.97
C ILE A 439 28.11 -25.38 -21.79
N GLU A 440 28.19 -24.29 -22.54
CA GLU A 440 29.44 -23.82 -23.13
C GLU A 440 29.95 -22.66 -22.28
N GLU A 441 30.99 -22.89 -21.46
CA GLU A 441 31.49 -21.86 -20.53
C GLU A 441 32.13 -20.67 -21.26
N GLY A 442 32.86 -20.92 -22.35
CA GLY A 442 33.64 -19.89 -23.03
C GLY A 442 34.90 -19.45 -22.25
N THR A 443 35.61 -18.44 -22.76
CA THR A 443 36.84 -17.93 -22.12
C THR A 443 36.52 -17.13 -20.87
N ARG A 444 37.34 -17.33 -19.84
CA ARG A 444 37.24 -16.61 -18.57
C ARG A 444 38.20 -15.43 -18.55
N TYR A 445 37.73 -14.22 -18.28
CA TYR A 445 38.55 -13.01 -18.36
C TYR A 445 38.91 -12.45 -16.98
N ARG A 446 40.18 -12.10 -16.78
CA ARG A 446 40.63 -11.36 -15.58
C ARG A 446 40.59 -9.85 -15.82
N LEU A 447 40.11 -9.11 -14.82
CA LEU A 447 40.08 -7.66 -14.86
C LEU A 447 41.48 -7.12 -14.63
N ARG A 448 42.12 -6.63 -15.69
CA ARG A 448 43.48 -6.09 -15.65
C ARG A 448 43.50 -4.70 -15.02
N GLU A 449 42.54 -3.87 -15.41
CA GLU A 449 42.50 -2.47 -15.04
C GLU A 449 41.07 -1.93 -15.05
N ILE A 450 40.77 -1.06 -14.08
CA ILE A 450 39.58 -0.22 -14.01
C ILE A 450 40.03 1.23 -14.15
N ARG A 451 39.51 1.91 -15.17
CA ARG A 451 39.80 3.32 -15.45
C ARG A 451 38.58 4.18 -15.20
N PHE A 452 38.80 5.31 -14.57
CA PHE A 452 37.82 6.38 -14.43
C PHE A 452 38.34 7.57 -15.24
N GLU A 453 37.49 8.15 -16.07
CA GLU A 453 37.80 9.32 -16.89
C GLU A 453 36.74 10.38 -16.62
N GLY A 454 37.15 11.64 -16.42
CA GLY A 454 36.24 12.73 -16.06
C GLY A 454 35.86 12.81 -14.58
N ASN A 455 36.54 12.07 -13.69
CA ASN A 455 36.36 12.12 -12.24
C ASN A 455 37.19 13.26 -11.59
N ASP A 456 36.93 14.52 -11.95
CA ASP A 456 37.72 15.66 -11.45
C ASP A 456 37.49 15.93 -9.95
N HIS A 457 36.31 15.57 -9.42
CA HIS A 457 35.94 15.87 -8.04
C HIS A 457 36.14 14.72 -7.05
N PHE A 458 36.41 13.50 -7.53
CA PHE A 458 36.65 12.33 -6.68
C PHE A 458 37.90 11.58 -7.14
N LEU A 459 38.70 11.15 -6.18
CA LEU A 459 39.87 10.34 -6.47
C LEU A 459 39.46 8.92 -6.85
N ARG A 460 40.28 8.26 -7.70
CA ARG A 460 40.13 6.84 -8.03
C ARG A 460 40.01 5.95 -6.77
N GLU A 461 40.75 6.29 -5.72
CA GLU A 461 40.74 5.59 -4.44
C GLU A 461 39.41 5.71 -3.68
N GLU A 462 38.60 6.73 -3.98
CA GLU A 462 37.27 6.92 -3.40
C GLU A 462 36.18 6.17 -4.18
N LEU A 463 36.36 6.02 -5.50
CA LEU A 463 35.43 5.36 -6.40
C LEU A 463 35.61 3.83 -6.45
N LEU A 464 36.86 3.34 -6.44
CA LEU A 464 37.16 1.90 -6.46
C LEU A 464 36.48 1.10 -5.33
N PRO A 465 36.35 1.60 -4.09
CA PRO A 465 35.63 0.89 -3.03
C PRO A 465 34.12 0.79 -3.26
N GLN A 466 33.51 1.69 -4.04
CA GLN A 466 32.06 1.73 -4.26
C GLN A 466 31.58 0.60 -5.18
N ILE A 467 32.44 0.17 -6.11
CA ILE A 467 32.12 -0.86 -7.10
C ILE A 467 32.48 -2.26 -6.60
N GLY A 468 31.80 -3.28 -7.14
CA GLY A 468 32.02 -4.67 -6.76
C GLY A 468 33.18 -5.33 -7.51
N ASN A 469 33.41 -4.98 -8.78
CA ASN A 469 34.52 -5.51 -9.56
C ASN A 469 35.89 -5.04 -9.02
N ARG A 470 36.88 -5.95 -9.00
CA ARG A 470 38.24 -5.69 -8.49
C ARG A 470 39.31 -6.04 -9.51
N GLU A 471 40.34 -5.20 -9.60
CA GLU A 471 41.51 -5.47 -10.42
C GLU A 471 42.25 -6.71 -9.92
N GLY A 472 42.68 -7.59 -10.84
CA GLY A 472 43.31 -8.87 -10.55
C GLY A 472 42.33 -10.03 -10.36
N GLU A 473 41.05 -9.76 -10.11
CA GLU A 473 40.00 -10.77 -10.02
C GLU A 473 39.40 -11.09 -11.40
N TYR A 474 38.53 -12.12 -11.46
CA TYR A 474 37.73 -12.37 -12.64
C TYR A 474 36.57 -11.38 -12.69
N VAL A 475 36.31 -10.82 -13.87
CA VAL A 475 35.26 -9.80 -14.02
C VAL A 475 33.87 -10.38 -13.77
N ASP A 476 33.03 -9.69 -13.03
CA ASP A 476 31.59 -9.96 -12.95
C ASP A 476 30.90 -9.16 -14.05
N TYR A 477 30.64 -9.82 -15.18
CA TYR A 477 30.04 -9.19 -16.36
C TYR A 477 28.65 -8.61 -16.10
N ALA A 478 27.85 -9.32 -15.30
CA ALA A 478 26.50 -8.90 -14.97
C ALA A 478 26.50 -7.61 -14.12
N ARG A 479 27.62 -7.35 -13.43
CA ARG A 479 27.80 -6.22 -12.53
C ARG A 479 28.51 -5.02 -13.16
N VAL A 480 29.09 -5.12 -14.36
CA VAL A 480 29.84 -3.99 -14.97
C VAL A 480 28.96 -2.74 -15.14
N ASP A 481 27.73 -2.90 -15.63
CA ASP A 481 26.78 -1.78 -15.73
C ASP A 481 26.22 -1.35 -14.36
N GLU A 482 26.03 -2.30 -13.43
CA GLU A 482 25.64 -2.02 -12.04
C GLU A 482 26.70 -1.15 -11.33
N ASP A 483 27.98 -1.43 -11.57
CA ASP A 483 29.10 -0.66 -11.03
C ASP A 483 29.11 0.77 -11.61
N GLY A 484 28.82 0.94 -12.91
CA GLY A 484 28.62 2.25 -13.54
C GLY A 484 27.49 3.03 -12.88
N GLY A 485 26.33 2.38 -12.69
CA GLY A 485 25.20 2.96 -11.97
C GLY A 485 25.49 3.26 -10.50
N THR A 486 26.33 2.45 -9.85
CA THR A 486 26.75 2.65 -8.44
C THR A 486 27.62 3.89 -8.31
N ILE A 487 28.53 4.12 -9.25
CA ILE A 487 29.32 5.36 -9.34
C ILE A 487 28.38 6.54 -9.55
N GLU A 488 27.48 6.45 -10.53
CA GLU A 488 26.49 7.50 -10.83
C GLU A 488 25.64 7.84 -9.59
N GLU A 489 25.16 6.83 -8.86
CA GLU A 489 24.43 6.98 -7.60
C GLU A 489 25.28 7.64 -6.52
N TYR A 490 26.55 7.25 -6.36
CA TYR A 490 27.48 7.85 -5.40
C TYR A 490 27.66 9.36 -5.65
N TYR A 491 27.79 9.76 -6.92
CA TYR A 491 27.84 11.16 -7.33
C TYR A 491 26.52 11.89 -7.04
N ARG A 492 25.38 11.34 -7.47
CA ARG A 492 24.05 11.92 -7.20
C ARG A 492 23.78 12.09 -5.71
N ASN A 493 24.21 11.14 -4.88
CA ASN A 493 24.07 11.18 -3.43
C ASN A 493 24.96 12.24 -2.76
N THR A 494 26.04 12.68 -3.42
CA THR A 494 26.96 13.70 -2.90
C THR A 494 26.61 15.12 -3.38
N GLY A 495 25.66 15.24 -4.32
CA GLY A 495 25.10 16.49 -4.81
C GLY A 495 25.22 16.74 -6.31
N TYR A 496 25.79 15.80 -7.08
CA TYR A 496 25.96 15.92 -8.53
C TYR A 496 24.73 15.33 -9.24
N LEU A 497 23.64 16.10 -9.30
CA LEU A 497 22.33 15.59 -9.75
C LEU A 497 22.20 15.42 -11.29
N ASP A 498 23.17 15.91 -12.05
CA ASP A 498 23.21 15.83 -13.52
C ASP A 498 24.34 14.91 -14.02
N VAL A 499 24.96 14.16 -13.11
CA VAL A 499 26.02 13.20 -13.46
C VAL A 499 25.49 12.18 -14.47
N SER A 500 26.37 11.78 -15.41
CA SER A 500 26.15 10.61 -16.25
C SER A 500 27.44 9.78 -16.32
N VAL A 501 27.28 8.46 -16.31
CA VAL A 501 28.41 7.50 -16.38
C VAL A 501 28.17 6.57 -17.55
N GLU A 502 29.08 6.60 -18.53
CA GLU A 502 29.10 5.64 -19.63
C GLU A 502 30.12 4.56 -19.34
N THR A 503 29.68 3.30 -19.34
CA THR A 503 30.55 2.14 -19.10
C THR A 503 31.01 1.55 -20.43
N GLN A 504 32.33 1.44 -20.59
CA GLN A 504 32.96 0.84 -21.75
C GLN A 504 33.77 -0.38 -21.30
N PHE A 505 33.51 -1.52 -21.95
CA PHE A 505 34.14 -2.78 -21.63
C PHE A 505 35.00 -3.27 -22.79
N GLU A 506 36.32 -3.35 -22.57
CA GLU A 506 37.30 -3.73 -23.57
C GLU A 506 37.86 -5.13 -23.26
N ILE A 507 37.70 -6.09 -24.18
CA ILE A 507 38.25 -7.45 -24.06
C ILE A 507 39.54 -7.57 -24.86
N ASP A 508 40.60 -8.05 -24.23
CA ASP A 508 41.85 -8.46 -24.87
C ASP A 508 41.86 -10.00 -24.98
N GLU A 509 41.30 -10.54 -26.07
CA GLU A 509 41.15 -11.99 -26.29
C GLU A 509 42.51 -12.72 -26.26
N GLY A 510 43.58 -12.10 -26.75
CA GLY A 510 44.91 -12.70 -26.80
C GLY A 510 45.60 -12.81 -25.44
N LYS A 511 45.11 -12.11 -24.41
CA LYS A 511 45.66 -12.12 -23.06
C LYS A 511 44.68 -12.64 -22.00
N GLU A 512 43.47 -13.03 -22.39
CA GLU A 512 42.40 -13.44 -21.48
C GLU A 512 42.15 -12.38 -20.38
N THR A 513 42.32 -11.10 -20.73
CA THR A 513 42.13 -9.96 -19.81
C THR A 513 41.08 -9.00 -20.33
N ALA A 514 40.48 -8.25 -19.41
CA ALA A 514 39.56 -7.17 -19.73
C ALA A 514 39.95 -5.87 -19.03
N VAL A 515 39.53 -4.74 -19.61
CA VAL A 515 39.60 -3.41 -19.01
C VAL A 515 38.19 -2.84 -18.96
N VAL A 516 37.80 -2.31 -17.80
CA VAL A 516 36.56 -1.56 -17.63
C VAL A 516 36.93 -0.08 -17.57
N ARG A 517 36.27 0.74 -18.38
CA ARG A 517 36.42 2.19 -18.39
C ARG A 517 35.08 2.84 -18.08
N PHE A 518 35.05 3.67 -17.04
CA PHE A 518 33.90 4.50 -16.69
C PHE A 518 34.20 5.95 -17.13
N VAL A 519 33.45 6.43 -18.12
CA VAL A 519 33.54 7.81 -18.61
C VAL A 519 32.46 8.63 -17.90
N ILE A 520 32.88 9.58 -17.09
CA ILE A 520 32.01 10.35 -16.18
C ILE A 520 31.89 11.79 -16.68
N ALA A 521 30.67 12.27 -16.81
CA ALA A 521 30.38 13.69 -16.94
C ALA A 521 29.68 14.15 -15.66
N GLU A 522 30.42 14.82 -14.76
CA GLU A 522 29.99 15.07 -13.37
C GLU A 522 28.87 16.12 -13.22
N GLY A 523 28.93 17.19 -14.02
CA GLY A 523 28.03 18.34 -13.87
C GLY A 523 28.31 19.18 -12.60
N PRO A 524 27.49 20.22 -12.31
CA PRO A 524 27.66 21.05 -11.12
C PRO A 524 27.18 20.34 -9.85
N ARG A 525 27.77 20.71 -8.71
CA ARG A 525 27.30 20.26 -7.39
C ARG A 525 26.17 21.17 -6.89
N TYR A 526 25.04 20.57 -6.54
CA TYR A 526 23.83 21.28 -6.13
C TYR A 526 23.74 21.51 -4.61
N HIS A 527 23.25 22.71 -4.26
CA HIS A 527 22.89 23.14 -2.92
C HIS A 527 21.40 23.46 -2.82
N LEU A 528 20.81 23.25 -1.64
CA LEU A 528 19.39 23.49 -1.44
C LEU A 528 19.09 24.98 -1.52
N GLY A 529 18.21 25.36 -2.45
CA GLY A 529 17.65 26.69 -2.54
C GLY A 529 16.34 26.79 -1.77
N LYS A 530 15.33 27.37 -2.42
CA LYS A 530 14.00 27.56 -1.84
C LYS A 530 13.20 26.26 -1.87
N VAL A 531 12.48 26.00 -0.78
CA VAL A 531 11.50 24.92 -0.69
C VAL A 531 10.09 25.52 -0.67
N ILE A 532 9.26 25.16 -1.65
CA ILE A 532 7.90 25.67 -1.82
C ILE A 532 6.93 24.52 -1.64
N LEU A 533 6.09 24.59 -0.61
CA LEU A 533 5.05 23.60 -0.33
C LEU A 533 3.72 23.97 -1.02
N ARG A 534 3.07 22.97 -1.64
CA ARG A 534 1.76 23.09 -2.30
C ARG A 534 0.85 21.93 -1.93
N GLY A 535 -0.44 22.22 -1.75
CA GLY A 535 -1.49 21.22 -1.52
C GLY A 535 -1.78 20.90 -0.05
N ASN A 536 -1.10 21.55 0.91
CA ASN A 536 -1.44 21.50 2.33
C ASN A 536 -2.56 22.51 2.64
N LEU A 537 -3.79 22.05 2.79
CA LEU A 537 -4.96 22.93 3.02
C LEU A 537 -5.33 22.98 4.50
N LEU A 538 -5.32 21.82 5.15
CA LEU A 538 -5.75 21.65 6.54
C LEU A 538 -4.55 21.41 7.46
N THR A 539 -3.42 20.97 6.90
CA THR A 539 -2.17 20.72 7.62
C THR A 539 -1.28 21.95 7.53
N ASP A 540 -0.79 22.37 8.68
CA ASP A 540 0.18 23.45 8.80
C ASP A 540 1.49 23.06 8.09
N SER A 541 2.03 24.00 7.32
CA SER A 541 3.28 23.83 6.58
C SER A 541 4.46 23.40 7.46
N VAL A 542 4.44 23.74 8.76
CA VAL A 542 5.46 23.31 9.73
C VAL A 542 5.63 21.79 9.75
N VAL A 543 4.58 21.03 9.45
CA VAL A 543 4.60 19.56 9.43
C VAL A 543 5.51 19.04 8.32
N VAL A 544 5.57 19.71 7.17
CA VAL A 544 6.48 19.34 6.09
C VAL A 544 7.87 19.89 6.34
N TYR A 545 7.98 21.17 6.72
CA TYR A 545 9.29 21.81 6.89
C TYR A 545 10.12 21.18 8.02
N ARG A 546 9.50 20.68 9.10
CA ARG A 546 10.25 19.97 10.15
C ARG A 546 10.85 18.64 9.69
N GLU A 547 10.31 18.04 8.63
CA GLU A 547 10.86 16.81 8.06
C GLU A 547 12.08 17.08 7.15
N LEU A 548 12.33 18.33 6.79
CA LEU A 548 13.48 18.74 5.98
C LEU A 548 14.75 18.69 6.83
N THR A 549 15.60 17.71 6.55
CA THR A 549 16.88 17.51 7.26
C THR A 549 18.03 18.32 6.68
N ILE A 550 17.89 18.79 5.45
CA ILE A 550 18.91 19.55 4.72
C ILE A 550 18.77 21.03 5.11
N PRO A 551 19.81 21.67 5.65
CA PRO A 551 19.78 23.11 5.88
C PRO A 551 19.76 23.87 4.55
N GLU A 552 19.12 25.03 4.52
CA GLU A 552 19.17 25.93 3.35
C GLU A 552 20.64 26.26 3.01
N GLY A 553 21.01 26.17 1.73
CA GLY A 553 22.39 26.27 1.24
C GLY A 553 23.26 25.03 1.47
N GLY A 554 22.77 23.99 2.15
CA GLY A 554 23.46 22.72 2.31
C GLY A 554 23.58 21.95 0.99
N ALA A 555 24.65 21.17 0.82
CA ALA A 555 24.79 20.26 -0.31
C ALA A 555 23.59 19.30 -0.36
N THR A 556 23.02 19.10 -1.54
CA THR A 556 21.76 18.37 -1.73
C THR A 556 21.94 17.23 -2.70
N GLY A 557 22.01 16.01 -2.17
CA GLY A 557 22.05 14.80 -2.98
C GLY A 557 20.67 14.17 -3.16
N GLU A 558 20.58 13.23 -4.10
CA GLU A 558 19.37 12.45 -4.36
C GLU A 558 18.92 11.66 -3.10
N LYS A 559 19.87 11.07 -2.37
CA LYS A 559 19.62 10.43 -1.06
C LYS A 559 18.89 11.35 -0.08
N ASP A 560 19.28 12.61 0.01
CA ASP A 560 18.68 13.56 0.94
C ASP A 560 17.25 13.94 0.52
N LEU A 561 17.04 14.14 -0.79
CA LEU A 561 15.71 14.41 -1.35
C LEU A 561 14.76 13.22 -1.14
N LEU A 562 15.23 12.00 -1.39
CA LEU A 562 14.46 10.78 -1.15
C LEU A 562 14.15 10.60 0.34
N ALA A 563 15.11 10.87 1.22
CA ALA A 563 14.91 10.80 2.66
C ALA A 563 13.87 11.83 3.14
N PHE A 564 13.90 13.05 2.59
CA PHE A 564 12.89 14.08 2.85
C PHE A 564 11.51 13.65 2.35
N GLN A 565 11.39 13.19 1.10
CA GLN A 565 10.12 12.69 0.55
C GLN A 565 9.52 11.56 1.39
N ARG A 566 10.35 10.57 1.77
CA ARG A 566 9.95 9.45 2.61
C ARG A 566 9.54 9.90 4.01
N SER A 567 10.23 10.88 4.59
CA SER A 567 9.88 11.43 5.91
C SER A 567 8.52 12.14 5.88
N VAL A 568 8.25 12.96 4.86
CA VAL A 568 6.97 13.64 4.69
C VAL A 568 5.85 12.63 4.44
N PHE A 569 6.06 11.63 3.57
CA PHE A 569 5.09 10.56 3.34
C PHE A 569 4.85 9.72 4.61
N GLY A 570 5.91 9.41 5.34
CA GLY A 570 5.91 8.64 6.59
C GLY A 570 5.14 9.28 7.74
N THR A 571 4.79 10.58 7.65
CA THR A 571 3.86 11.21 8.59
C THR A 571 2.46 10.60 8.56
N GLY A 572 2.09 9.94 7.45
CA GLY A 572 0.76 9.35 7.25
C GLY A 572 -0.36 10.40 7.05
N LEU A 573 0.00 11.66 6.79
CA LEU A 573 -0.92 12.79 6.57
C LEU A 573 -1.19 13.07 5.10
N TYR A 574 -0.39 12.47 4.20
CA TYR A 574 -0.45 12.70 2.77
C TYR A 574 -0.57 11.38 2.02
N LYS A 575 -1.47 11.33 1.03
CA LYS A 575 -1.63 10.19 0.11
C LYS A 575 -0.55 10.18 -0.96
N THR A 576 -0.11 11.36 -1.39
CA THR A 576 0.91 11.54 -2.42
C THR A 576 1.86 12.65 -1.99
N VAL A 577 3.17 12.43 -2.15
CA VAL A 577 4.22 13.45 -1.99
C VAL A 577 5.08 13.42 -3.24
N ARG A 578 5.14 14.53 -3.97
CA ARG A 578 5.97 14.70 -5.16
C ARG A 578 6.98 15.81 -4.92
N LEU A 579 8.24 15.53 -5.26
CA LEU A 579 9.31 16.52 -5.25
C LEU A 579 9.64 16.88 -6.69
N ASN A 580 9.30 18.09 -7.10
CA ASN A 580 9.73 18.63 -8.38
C ASN A 580 10.97 19.49 -8.16
N GLN A 581 12.06 19.12 -8.84
CA GLN A 581 13.34 19.81 -8.75
C GLN A 581 13.42 20.91 -9.82
N VAL A 582 13.74 22.13 -9.42
CA VAL A 582 14.04 23.24 -10.33
C VAL A 582 15.53 23.54 -10.19
N LYS A 583 16.32 22.96 -11.09
CA LYS A 583 17.78 23.07 -11.10
C LYS A 583 18.20 24.40 -11.76
N ARG A 584 19.16 25.08 -11.15
CA ARG A 584 19.90 26.24 -11.69
C ARG A 584 21.37 25.85 -11.79
N PRO A 585 21.80 25.19 -12.89
CA PRO A 585 23.14 24.64 -13.04
C PRO A 585 24.26 25.67 -12.85
N ASP A 586 24.08 26.88 -13.41
CA ASP A 586 25.06 27.96 -13.33
C ASP A 586 25.30 28.47 -11.89
N ASP A 587 24.26 28.40 -11.05
CA ASP A 587 24.32 28.82 -9.64
C ASP A 587 24.72 27.66 -8.70
N GLY A 588 24.68 26.41 -9.18
CA GLY A 588 24.77 25.22 -8.33
C GLY A 588 23.62 25.12 -7.32
N ILE A 589 22.42 25.63 -7.65
CA ILE A 589 21.26 25.63 -6.73
C ILE A 589 20.13 24.75 -7.27
N VAL A 590 19.50 23.98 -6.38
CA VAL A 590 18.27 23.26 -6.65
C VAL A 590 17.15 23.75 -5.75
N ASP A 591 16.12 24.36 -6.34
CA ASP A 591 14.90 24.73 -5.65
C ASP A 591 13.92 23.55 -5.68
N LEU A 592 13.17 23.32 -4.61
CA LEU A 592 12.22 22.21 -4.48
C LEU A 592 10.79 22.70 -4.45
N ILE A 593 9.94 22.13 -5.30
CA ILE A 593 8.48 22.29 -5.20
C ILE A 593 7.93 20.97 -4.64
N VAL A 594 7.46 21.02 -3.40
CA VAL A 594 6.87 19.89 -2.67
C VAL A 594 5.37 19.92 -2.89
N GLU A 595 4.86 19.00 -3.69
CA GLU A 595 3.42 18.87 -3.94
C GLU A 595 2.86 17.71 -3.12
N VAL A 596 1.92 18.02 -2.22
CA VAL A 596 1.28 17.03 -1.35
C VAL A 596 -0.22 16.94 -1.62
N GLU A 597 -0.77 15.74 -1.49
CA GLU A 597 -2.22 15.50 -1.47
C GLU A 597 -2.59 14.96 -0.08
N GLU A 598 -3.30 15.76 0.72
CA GLU A 598 -3.72 15.38 2.07
C GLU A 598 -4.65 14.15 2.06
N THR A 599 -4.46 13.26 3.03
CA THR A 599 -5.34 12.09 3.24
C THR A 599 -6.47 12.40 4.23
N LEU A 600 -7.39 11.46 4.43
CA LEU A 600 -8.40 11.56 5.48
C LEU A 600 -7.72 11.48 6.86
N PHE A 601 -7.93 12.50 7.69
CA PHE A 601 -7.33 12.54 9.03
C PHE A 601 -8.15 11.79 10.08
N PHE A 602 -9.42 11.51 9.81
CA PHE A 602 -10.32 10.79 10.72
C PHE A 602 -10.49 9.34 10.27
N GLU A 603 -10.25 8.41 11.18
CA GLU A 603 -10.36 6.98 10.96
C GLU A 603 -11.20 6.36 12.07
N TYR A 604 -12.00 5.37 11.70
CA TYR A 604 -12.77 4.54 12.62
C TYR A 604 -12.40 3.10 12.36
N GLU A 605 -12.04 2.39 13.42
CA GLU A 605 -11.71 0.97 13.40
C GLU A 605 -12.63 0.26 14.39
N PHE A 606 -13.05 -0.95 14.05
CA PHE A 606 -13.83 -1.79 14.94
C PHE A 606 -13.54 -3.24 14.62
N GLY A 607 -13.62 -4.08 15.65
CA GLY A 607 -13.42 -5.51 15.50
C GLY A 607 -14.16 -6.28 16.57
N GLY A 608 -14.34 -7.56 16.32
CA GLY A 608 -15.03 -8.47 17.20
C GLY A 608 -14.44 -9.87 17.10
N GLY A 609 -14.55 -10.63 18.18
CA GLY A 609 -14.05 -11.98 18.25
C GLY A 609 -14.65 -12.75 19.42
N TYR A 610 -14.21 -13.99 19.54
CA TYR A 610 -14.54 -14.85 20.66
C TYR A 610 -13.28 -15.59 21.11
N GLY A 611 -13.08 -15.73 22.40
CA GLY A 611 -12.03 -16.56 22.98
C GLY A 611 -12.55 -17.37 24.16
N THR A 612 -12.05 -18.58 24.36
CA THR A 612 -12.38 -19.36 25.57
C THR A 612 -11.89 -18.70 26.87
N ASP A 613 -10.86 -17.87 26.76
CA ASP A 613 -10.28 -17.07 27.85
C ASP A 613 -11.15 -15.85 28.20
N THR A 614 -11.63 -15.15 27.17
CA THR A 614 -12.20 -13.79 27.23
C THR A 614 -13.69 -13.70 26.93
N GLY A 615 -14.30 -14.78 26.43
CA GLY A 615 -15.68 -14.80 25.95
C GLY A 615 -15.85 -14.00 24.65
N ILE A 616 -17.05 -13.47 24.42
CA ILE A 616 -17.29 -12.50 23.35
C ILE A 616 -16.50 -11.23 23.64
N ARG A 617 -15.78 -10.72 22.65
CA ARG A 617 -14.98 -9.50 22.76
C ARG A 617 -15.10 -8.63 21.52
N GLY A 618 -14.86 -7.34 21.68
CA GLY A 618 -14.80 -6.39 20.58
C GLY A 618 -14.22 -5.07 20.99
N PHE A 619 -13.92 -4.25 19.99
CA PHE A 619 -13.42 -2.90 20.21
C PHE A 619 -13.94 -1.93 19.16
N VAL A 620 -13.89 -0.66 19.49
CA VAL A 620 -14.09 0.48 18.60
C VAL A 620 -13.00 1.50 18.89
N GLU A 621 -12.27 1.93 17.86
CA GLU A 621 -11.30 3.02 17.92
C GLU A 621 -11.72 4.15 16.98
N ALA A 622 -11.72 5.37 17.48
CA ALA A 622 -11.80 6.58 16.68
C ALA A 622 -10.47 7.33 16.77
N LYS A 623 -9.89 7.68 15.63
CA LYS A 623 -8.56 8.29 15.52
C LYS A 623 -8.62 9.54 14.67
N ASN A 624 -8.04 10.65 15.16
CA ASN A 624 -7.72 11.83 14.38
C ASN A 624 -6.19 11.95 14.28
N LYS A 625 -5.63 11.82 13.08
CA LYS A 625 -4.19 11.88 12.81
C LYS A 625 -3.62 13.29 12.74
N ASN A 626 -4.47 14.31 12.60
CA ASN A 626 -4.04 15.69 12.34
C ASN A 626 -4.78 16.70 13.22
N MET A 627 -4.82 16.43 14.52
CA MET A 627 -5.44 17.35 15.47
C MET A 627 -4.76 18.72 15.39
N ASN A 628 -5.58 19.76 15.17
CA ASN A 628 -5.17 21.16 15.01
C ASN A 628 -4.21 21.41 13.83
N GLY A 629 -4.17 20.53 12.83
CA GLY A 629 -3.34 20.70 11.63
C GLY A 629 -1.84 20.49 11.85
N ARG A 630 -1.40 20.02 13.03
CA ARG A 630 0.04 19.90 13.38
C ARG A 630 0.59 18.47 13.33
N GLY A 631 -0.19 17.53 12.79
CA GLY A 631 0.14 16.11 12.81
C GLY A 631 0.09 15.47 14.20
N ARG A 632 -0.60 16.10 15.16
CA ARG A 632 -0.87 15.51 16.48
C ARG A 632 -1.92 14.44 16.32
N ARG A 633 -1.68 13.26 16.88
CA ARG A 633 -2.64 12.15 16.83
C ARG A 633 -3.44 12.11 18.13
N PHE A 634 -4.75 12.08 18.03
CA PHE A 634 -5.64 11.75 19.13
C PHE A 634 -6.39 10.46 18.78
N SER A 635 -6.42 9.49 19.69
CA SER A 635 -7.30 8.33 19.57
C SER A 635 -8.10 8.08 20.84
N ALA A 636 -9.30 7.55 20.64
CA ALA A 636 -10.18 7.07 21.69
C ALA A 636 -10.56 5.63 21.33
N GLN A 637 -10.22 4.69 22.21
CA GLN A 637 -10.49 3.27 22.02
C GLN A 637 -11.33 2.75 23.17
N VAL A 638 -12.34 1.98 22.83
CA VAL A 638 -13.14 1.19 23.75
C VAL A 638 -12.93 -0.26 23.38
N TYR A 639 -12.46 -1.08 24.31
CA TYR A 639 -12.42 -2.53 24.20
C TYR A 639 -13.28 -3.13 25.31
N ALA A 640 -14.09 -4.11 24.97
CA ALA A 640 -14.97 -4.79 25.89
C ALA A 640 -15.01 -6.29 25.58
N SER A 641 -14.91 -7.09 26.63
CA SER A 641 -15.13 -8.54 26.63
C SER A 641 -16.01 -8.94 27.82
N GLU A 642 -16.28 -10.24 27.98
CA GLU A 642 -17.04 -10.73 29.13
C GLU A 642 -16.28 -10.53 30.47
N LYS A 643 -14.95 -10.45 30.44
CA LYS A 643 -14.10 -10.36 31.64
C LYS A 643 -13.28 -9.08 31.75
N GLU A 644 -13.23 -8.27 30.70
CA GLU A 644 -12.28 -7.16 30.60
C GLU A 644 -12.91 -5.97 29.86
N GLN A 645 -12.71 -4.77 30.39
CA GLN A 645 -13.14 -3.53 29.76
C GLN A 645 -12.02 -2.50 29.83
N ILE A 646 -11.65 -1.95 28.67
CA ILE A 646 -10.60 -0.95 28.53
C ILE A 646 -11.17 0.28 27.83
N TYR A 647 -11.03 1.44 28.47
CA TYR A 647 -11.24 2.74 27.85
C TYR A 647 -9.90 3.47 27.78
N LEU A 648 -9.43 3.75 26.57
CA LEU A 648 -8.13 4.35 26.30
C LEU A 648 -8.31 5.67 25.54
N LEU A 649 -7.74 6.74 26.08
CA LEU A 649 -7.59 8.03 25.40
C LEU A 649 -6.10 8.29 25.22
N ASP A 650 -5.66 8.53 23.99
CA ASP A 650 -4.24 8.67 23.67
C ASP A 650 -3.99 9.91 22.81
N LEU A 651 -3.08 10.77 23.26
CA LEU A 651 -2.63 11.96 22.54
C LEU A 651 -1.13 11.86 22.27
N ARG A 652 -0.71 11.91 21.00
CA ARG A 652 0.69 11.87 20.57
C ARG A 652 1.11 13.15 19.86
N GLU A 653 2.26 13.68 20.27
CA GLU A 653 3.00 14.77 19.62
C GLU A 653 4.28 14.18 19.00
N PRO A 654 4.37 14.03 17.67
CA PRO A 654 5.49 13.36 17.02
C PRO A 654 6.85 14.07 17.21
N TRP A 655 6.85 15.36 17.57
CA TRP A 655 8.06 16.17 17.75
C TRP A 655 8.06 16.91 19.10
N VAL A 656 8.04 16.19 20.22
CA VAL A 656 7.86 16.79 21.57
C VAL A 656 8.95 17.79 21.96
N PHE A 657 10.17 17.62 21.42
CA PHE A 657 11.31 18.52 21.64
C PHE A 657 11.66 19.40 20.43
N GLY A 658 10.94 19.29 19.32
CA GLY A 658 11.14 20.11 18.12
C GLY A 658 12.53 20.00 17.48
N ASN A 659 13.26 18.89 17.68
CA ASN A 659 14.63 18.72 17.20
C ASN A 659 14.78 17.49 16.30
N ARG A 660 15.92 17.40 15.58
CA ARG A 660 16.20 16.35 14.57
C ARG A 660 16.09 14.91 15.07
N TRP A 661 16.06 14.68 16.38
CA TRP A 661 15.97 13.34 16.96
C TRP A 661 14.56 12.76 16.92
N LYS A 662 13.52 13.53 16.56
CA LYS A 662 12.14 13.03 16.36
C LYS A 662 11.63 12.15 17.52
N PHE A 663 11.70 12.67 18.75
CA PHE A 663 11.07 12.03 19.90
C PHE A 663 9.57 12.31 19.89
N GLU A 664 8.77 11.26 20.02
CA GLU A 664 7.33 11.37 20.15
C GLU A 664 6.96 11.45 21.63
N GLY A 665 6.21 12.49 22.00
CA GLY A 665 5.62 12.63 23.33
C GLY A 665 4.21 12.07 23.34
N GLY A 666 3.81 11.40 24.42
CA GLY A 666 2.47 10.87 24.59
C GLY A 666 1.85 11.24 25.92
N VAL A 667 0.53 11.45 25.92
CA VAL A 667 -0.31 11.48 27.12
C VAL A 667 -1.40 10.45 26.93
N THR A 668 -1.53 9.54 27.89
CA THR A 668 -2.44 8.41 27.82
C THR A 668 -3.32 8.39 29.06
N GLY A 669 -4.64 8.39 28.88
CA GLY A 669 -5.61 8.13 29.93
C GLY A 669 -6.19 6.73 29.76
N LEU A 670 -6.22 5.95 30.82
CA LEU A 670 -6.68 4.57 30.81
C LEU A 670 -7.67 4.34 31.97
N TYR A 671 -8.80 3.71 31.65
CA TYR A 671 -9.62 3.01 32.63
C TYR A 671 -9.66 1.53 32.25
N HIS A 672 -9.36 0.66 33.21
CA HIS A 672 -9.27 -0.78 33.00
C HIS A 672 -10.04 -1.50 34.11
N TYR A 673 -10.98 -2.35 33.73
CA TYR A 673 -11.66 -3.30 34.60
C TYR A 673 -11.33 -4.71 34.11
N GLU A 674 -10.95 -5.59 35.03
CA GLU A 674 -10.59 -6.98 34.72
C GLU A 674 -11.08 -7.91 35.84
N GLU A 675 -11.74 -8.99 35.47
CA GLU A 675 -12.11 -10.10 36.35
C GLU A 675 -11.08 -11.22 36.19
N ARG A 676 -10.34 -11.51 37.27
CA ARG A 676 -9.40 -12.64 37.30
C ARG A 676 -9.90 -13.74 38.20
N ARG A 677 -9.21 -14.87 38.16
CA ARG A 677 -9.60 -16.03 38.96
C ARG A 677 -9.51 -15.75 40.46
N SER A 678 -8.51 -15.00 40.90
CA SER A 678 -8.22 -14.77 42.31
C SER A 678 -8.70 -13.43 42.86
N TYR A 679 -8.98 -12.45 41.99
CA TYR A 679 -9.39 -11.10 42.36
C TYR A 679 -9.98 -10.35 41.16
N ASP A 680 -10.71 -9.27 41.42
CA ASP A 680 -11.14 -8.30 40.41
C ASP A 680 -10.37 -6.99 40.61
N ILE A 681 -10.15 -6.24 39.51
CA ILE A 681 -9.45 -4.96 39.57
C ILE A 681 -10.16 -3.86 38.78
N LYS A 682 -10.19 -2.66 39.35
CA LYS A 682 -10.47 -1.40 38.66
C LYS A 682 -9.24 -0.51 38.73
N LYS A 683 -8.73 -0.10 37.57
CA LYS A 683 -7.59 0.79 37.44
C LYS A 683 -7.97 2.03 36.65
N ALA A 684 -7.74 3.20 37.21
CA ALA A 684 -7.77 4.46 36.47
C ALA A 684 -6.36 5.07 36.48
N SER A 685 -5.78 5.32 35.32
CA SER A 685 -4.43 5.88 35.21
C SER A 685 -4.31 7.00 34.18
N VAL A 686 -3.33 7.88 34.44
CA VAL A 686 -2.84 8.86 33.49
C VAL A 686 -1.34 8.69 33.38
N GLY A 687 -0.86 8.48 32.16
CA GLY A 687 0.55 8.30 31.85
C GLY A 687 1.06 9.36 30.90
N THR A 688 2.33 9.71 31.04
CA THR A 688 3.09 10.45 30.03
C THR A 688 4.21 9.58 29.51
N SER A 689 4.58 9.75 28.24
CA SER A 689 5.61 8.93 27.61
C SER A 689 6.47 9.72 26.65
N ILE A 690 7.73 9.31 26.52
CA ILE A 690 8.64 9.71 25.46
C ILE A 690 9.02 8.44 24.71
N ASN A 691 8.70 8.39 23.43
CA ASN A 691 8.95 7.27 22.56
C ASN A 691 9.97 7.65 21.49
N LYS A 692 10.84 6.70 21.15
CA LYS A 692 11.76 6.80 20.03
C LYS A 692 11.64 5.55 19.18
N THR A 693 11.19 5.73 17.95
CA THR A 693 11.27 4.68 16.92
C THR A 693 12.73 4.51 16.47
N ILE A 694 13.22 3.29 16.52
CA ILE A 694 14.60 2.92 16.14
C ILE A 694 14.63 2.31 14.73
N PHE A 695 13.72 1.37 14.47
CA PHE A 695 13.48 0.75 13.17
C PHE A 695 11.97 0.74 12.91
N ASP A 696 11.57 0.34 11.71
CA ASP A 696 10.15 0.10 11.43
C ASP A 696 9.58 -0.86 12.47
N ARG A 697 8.49 -0.44 13.14
CA ARG A 697 7.80 -1.20 14.21
C ARG A 697 8.62 -1.48 15.47
N SER A 698 9.79 -0.86 15.63
CA SER A 698 10.65 -1.03 16.80
C SER A 698 10.85 0.28 17.55
N SER A 699 10.64 0.27 18.87
CA SER A 699 10.64 1.47 19.70
C SER A 699 11.31 1.24 21.06
N VAL A 700 11.83 2.34 21.60
CA VAL A 700 12.21 2.47 23.01
C VAL A 700 11.37 3.59 23.61
N SER A 701 10.80 3.33 24.78
CA SER A 701 9.88 4.23 25.46
C SER A 701 10.25 4.39 26.91
N LEU A 702 10.17 5.61 27.41
CA LEU A 702 10.19 5.91 28.84
C LEU A 702 8.82 6.47 29.21
N GLN A 703 8.20 5.91 30.25
CA GLN A 703 6.84 6.22 30.65
C GLN A 703 6.81 6.56 32.14
N TYR A 704 6.02 7.55 32.51
CA TYR A 704 5.62 7.81 33.89
C TYR A 704 4.12 7.61 33.98
N GLU A 705 3.65 6.73 34.86
CA GLU A 705 2.24 6.44 35.06
C GLU A 705 1.84 6.76 36.50
N LEU A 706 0.78 7.54 36.67
CA LEU A 706 0.06 7.69 37.93
C LEU A 706 -1.24 6.93 37.82
N SER A 707 -1.48 5.99 38.73
CA SER A 707 -2.65 5.12 38.71
C SER A 707 -3.30 5.01 40.07
N ARG A 708 -4.62 4.86 40.08
CA ARG A 708 -5.39 4.44 41.25
C ARG A 708 -6.00 3.08 40.93
N GLU A 709 -5.56 2.08 41.68
CA GLU A 709 -5.91 0.67 41.50
C GLU A 709 -6.75 0.22 42.70
N ASP A 710 -7.93 -0.32 42.44
CA ASP A 710 -8.85 -0.86 43.44
C ASP A 710 -9.01 -2.36 43.19
N VAL A 711 -8.46 -3.17 44.10
CA VAL A 711 -8.45 -4.63 44.05
C VAL A 711 -9.51 -5.15 45.04
N PHE A 712 -10.47 -5.90 44.54
CA PHE A 712 -11.62 -6.36 45.33
C PHE A 712 -12.01 -7.79 44.94
N ASN A 713 -12.96 -8.38 45.67
CA ASN A 713 -13.38 -9.79 45.49
C ASN A 713 -12.18 -10.77 45.53
N VAL A 714 -11.19 -10.50 46.38
CA VAL A 714 -9.99 -11.33 46.51
C VAL A 714 -10.32 -12.61 47.27
N GLN A 715 -9.95 -13.77 46.72
CA GLN A 715 -10.11 -15.06 47.40
C GLN A 715 -9.20 -15.12 48.63
N GLU A 716 -9.69 -15.68 49.74
CA GLU A 716 -8.99 -15.65 51.04
C GLU A 716 -7.59 -16.27 50.96
N GLY A 717 -7.42 -17.40 50.26
CA GLY A 717 -6.11 -18.04 50.11
C GLY A 717 -5.16 -17.31 49.16
N ALA A 718 -5.62 -16.32 48.39
CA ALA A 718 -4.78 -15.51 47.52
C ALA A 718 -4.15 -14.29 48.24
N ILE A 719 -4.64 -13.94 49.43
CA ILE A 719 -4.20 -12.77 50.20
C ILE A 719 -2.92 -13.12 50.98
N LEU A 720 -1.77 -12.59 50.55
CA LEU A 720 -0.49 -12.75 51.24
C LEU A 720 -0.14 -11.53 52.11
N SER A 721 -0.54 -10.33 51.68
CA SER A 721 -0.34 -9.10 52.43
C SER A 721 -1.56 -8.18 52.39
N ARG A 722 -1.53 -7.07 53.15
CA ARG A 722 -2.65 -6.12 53.19
C ARG A 722 -2.83 -5.38 51.87
N GLU A 723 -1.75 -5.24 51.13
CA GLU A 723 -1.66 -4.56 49.83
C GLU A 723 -2.34 -5.36 48.70
N ASP A 724 -2.70 -6.63 48.94
CA ASP A 724 -3.40 -7.48 47.97
C ASP A 724 -4.90 -7.15 47.83
N GLN A 725 -5.43 -6.25 48.66
CA GLN A 725 -6.83 -5.84 48.63
C GLN A 725 -7.02 -4.36 48.95
N GLY A 726 -8.11 -3.80 48.45
CA GLY A 726 -8.47 -2.39 48.63
C GLY A 726 -7.84 -1.49 47.57
N THR A 727 -7.81 -0.19 47.87
CA THR A 727 -7.38 0.82 46.93
C THR A 727 -5.95 1.29 47.22
N ALA A 728 -5.11 1.33 46.19
CA ALA A 728 -3.77 1.89 46.23
C ALA A 728 -3.56 2.92 45.11
N THR A 729 -2.85 4.00 45.42
CA THR A 729 -2.30 4.92 44.42
C THR A 729 -0.86 4.54 44.10
N ILE A 730 -0.60 4.22 42.84
CA ILE A 730 0.71 3.75 42.35
C ILE A 730 1.24 4.74 41.32
N SER A 731 2.40 5.31 41.63
CA SER A 731 3.21 6.10 40.69
C SER A 731 4.41 5.27 40.26
N ALA A 732 4.54 5.03 38.96
CA ALA A 732 5.60 4.18 38.42
C ALA A 732 6.33 4.82 37.24
N ILE A 733 7.63 4.64 37.17
CA ILE A 733 8.44 4.89 35.98
C ILE A 733 8.68 3.56 35.28
N ARG A 734 8.38 3.49 33.98
CA ARG A 734 8.53 2.29 33.17
C ARG A 734 9.39 2.58 31.94
N GLY A 735 10.50 1.87 31.81
CA GLY A 735 11.23 1.72 30.55
C GLY A 735 10.66 0.55 29.77
N LEU A 736 10.44 0.72 28.47
CA LEU A 736 9.96 -0.33 27.56
C LEU A 736 10.84 -0.33 26.31
N PHE A 737 11.25 -1.50 25.86
CA PHE A 737 11.79 -1.69 24.51
C PHE A 737 10.98 -2.73 23.77
N LEU A 738 10.79 -2.52 22.48
CA LEU A 738 10.12 -3.42 21.57
C LEU A 738 10.89 -3.43 20.25
N PHE A 739 11.41 -4.59 19.86
CA PHE A 739 12.09 -4.81 18.60
C PHE A 739 11.34 -5.89 17.83
N ASP A 740 10.59 -5.48 16.80
CA ASP A 740 9.82 -6.37 15.94
C ASP A 740 10.51 -6.49 14.57
N LEU A 741 11.18 -7.62 14.35
CA LEU A 741 11.93 -7.96 13.14
C LEU A 741 11.26 -9.10 12.36
N ARG A 742 9.97 -9.35 12.60
CA ARG A 742 9.18 -10.38 11.92
C ARG A 742 8.81 -9.93 10.51
N ASP A 743 8.71 -10.89 9.60
CA ASP A 743 8.21 -10.66 8.24
C ASP A 743 6.72 -10.32 8.20
N ASP A 744 5.93 -11.04 9.00
CA ASP A 744 4.50 -10.81 9.18
C ASP A 744 4.18 -10.82 10.69
N PRO A 745 3.47 -9.82 11.23
CA PRO A 745 3.16 -9.75 12.67
C PRO A 745 2.07 -10.73 13.11
N PHE A 746 1.18 -11.11 12.20
CA PHE A 746 0.00 -11.92 12.45
C PHE A 746 0.30 -13.41 12.18
N ASN A 747 1.02 -13.71 11.11
CA ASN A 747 1.46 -15.07 10.78
C ASN A 747 2.95 -15.11 10.36
N PRO A 748 3.86 -14.82 11.30
CA PRO A 748 5.30 -14.78 11.01
C PRO A 748 5.81 -16.13 10.52
N LYS A 749 6.62 -16.10 9.44
CA LYS A 749 7.35 -17.27 8.93
C LYS A 749 8.85 -17.14 9.18
N ARG A 750 9.37 -15.92 9.27
CA ARG A 750 10.78 -15.67 9.56
C ARG A 750 10.97 -14.42 10.41
N GLY A 751 12.08 -14.37 11.14
CA GLY A 751 12.50 -13.22 11.91
C GLY A 751 12.32 -13.43 13.41
N SER A 752 12.32 -12.33 14.16
CA SER A 752 12.33 -12.38 15.62
C SER A 752 11.59 -11.22 16.24
N PHE A 753 11.08 -11.42 17.46
CA PHE A 753 10.46 -10.41 18.27
C PHE A 753 11.17 -10.36 19.63
N TYR A 754 11.46 -9.15 20.12
CA TYR A 754 11.98 -8.92 21.46
C TYR A 754 11.18 -7.82 22.13
N GLY A 755 10.73 -8.06 23.36
CA GLY A 755 10.07 -7.04 24.16
C GLY A 755 10.55 -7.13 25.60
N GLY A 756 10.64 -6.00 26.28
CA GLY A 756 10.94 -6.02 27.69
C GLY A 756 10.62 -4.71 28.37
N SER A 757 10.29 -4.79 29.65
CA SER A 757 9.97 -3.66 30.49
C SER A 757 10.73 -3.70 31.82
N ALA A 758 11.09 -2.52 32.29
CA ALA A 758 11.61 -2.29 33.62
C ALA A 758 10.77 -1.21 34.29
N GLU A 759 10.09 -1.56 35.37
CA GLU A 759 9.19 -0.72 36.12
C GLU A 759 9.69 -0.53 37.54
N VAL A 760 9.61 0.70 38.05
CA VAL A 760 9.87 1.02 39.44
C VAL A 760 8.77 1.92 39.98
N ALA A 761 8.13 1.48 41.05
CA ALA A 761 7.20 2.27 41.84
C ALA A 761 7.86 2.63 43.17
N SER A 762 7.79 3.89 43.56
CA SER A 762 8.43 4.36 44.79
C SER A 762 7.63 5.47 45.46
N SER A 763 7.64 5.48 46.79
CA SER A 763 7.12 6.58 47.60
C SER A 763 7.78 7.92 47.28
N LEU A 764 9.03 7.92 46.78
CA LEU A 764 9.73 9.13 46.32
C LEU A 764 9.06 9.81 45.12
N ILE A 765 8.28 9.06 44.34
CA ILE A 765 7.50 9.57 43.20
C ILE A 765 5.99 9.55 43.47
N GLY A 766 5.59 9.42 44.73
CA GLY A 766 4.19 9.49 45.17
C GLY A 766 3.42 8.17 45.11
N SER A 767 4.11 7.02 45.08
CA SER A 767 3.48 5.70 45.18
C SER A 767 3.22 5.29 46.64
N GLU A 768 2.11 4.61 46.90
CA GLU A 768 1.81 4.01 48.21
C GLU A 768 2.52 2.67 48.43
N VAL A 769 2.96 2.03 47.34
CA VAL A 769 3.73 0.77 47.35
C VAL A 769 5.07 0.95 46.65
N ASN A 770 6.07 0.20 47.10
CA ASN A 770 7.45 0.25 46.63
C ASN A 770 7.86 -1.12 46.08
N TYR A 771 8.07 -1.19 44.78
CA TYR A 771 8.52 -2.41 44.11
C TYR A 771 9.26 -2.07 42.82
N PHE A 772 10.11 -2.99 42.38
CA PHE A 772 10.56 -3.01 40.99
C PHE A 772 10.03 -4.25 40.29
N LYS A 773 9.84 -4.16 38.98
CA LYS A 773 9.37 -5.26 38.15
C LYS A 773 10.09 -5.25 36.80
N LEU A 774 10.77 -6.34 36.50
CA LEU A 774 11.41 -6.61 35.23
C LEU A 774 10.62 -7.70 34.50
N SER A 775 10.36 -7.51 33.22
CA SER A 775 9.79 -8.56 32.37
C SER A 775 10.39 -8.52 30.98
N GLY A 776 10.52 -9.68 30.35
CA GLY A 776 11.07 -9.81 29.02
C GLY A 776 10.44 -10.96 28.25
N GLN A 777 10.38 -10.81 26.94
CA GLN A 777 9.99 -11.86 26.01
C GLN A 777 10.86 -11.84 24.75
N ALA A 778 11.16 -13.02 24.24
CA ALA A 778 11.83 -13.21 22.97
C ALA A 778 11.11 -14.30 22.18
N ALA A 779 10.94 -14.09 20.87
CA ALA A 779 10.39 -15.09 19.96
C ALA A 779 11.20 -15.15 18.67
N TYR A 780 11.40 -16.35 18.14
CA TYR A 780 12.12 -16.64 16.91
C TYR A 780 11.24 -17.47 15.99
N TYR A 781 11.22 -17.10 14.71
CA TYR A 781 10.48 -17.78 13.66
C TYR A 781 11.47 -18.20 12.59
N LEU A 782 11.58 -19.50 12.37
CA LEU A 782 12.56 -20.10 11.48
C LEU A 782 11.80 -20.85 10.37
N PRO A 783 11.97 -20.49 9.09
CA PRO A 783 11.45 -21.30 8.00
C PRO A 783 12.21 -22.61 7.98
N VAL A 784 11.49 -23.72 8.15
CA VAL A 784 12.04 -25.08 8.11
C VAL A 784 11.35 -25.84 6.99
N PHE A 785 12.12 -26.49 6.11
CA PHE A 785 11.60 -27.01 4.83
C PHE A 785 11.02 -25.88 3.94
N ARG A 786 10.61 -26.12 2.67
CA ARG A 786 10.17 -25.03 1.76
C ARG A 786 8.96 -24.23 2.27
N ARG A 787 8.13 -24.79 3.16
CA ARG A 787 6.82 -24.22 3.53
C ARG A 787 6.52 -24.13 5.03
N ASN A 788 7.23 -24.85 5.90
CA ASN A 788 6.87 -24.95 7.32
C ASN A 788 7.59 -23.89 8.16
N THR A 789 7.04 -23.59 9.33
CA THR A 789 7.64 -22.62 10.26
C THR A 789 7.82 -23.25 11.62
N PHE A 790 9.03 -23.18 12.17
CA PHE A 790 9.30 -23.51 13.56
C PHE A 790 9.38 -22.21 14.37
N ALA A 791 8.53 -22.08 15.37
CA ALA A 791 8.44 -20.92 16.25
C ALA A 791 8.87 -21.31 17.66
N VAL A 792 9.74 -20.52 18.27
CA VAL A 792 10.17 -20.69 19.67
C VAL A 792 10.00 -19.35 20.38
N SER A 793 9.34 -19.33 21.53
CA SER A 793 9.24 -18.13 22.36
C SER A 793 9.56 -18.42 23.83
N GLY A 794 10.06 -17.40 24.52
CA GLY A 794 10.28 -17.45 25.96
C GLY A 794 9.88 -16.14 26.62
N ARG A 795 9.40 -16.23 27.86
CA ARG A 795 9.12 -15.10 28.75
C ARG A 795 9.80 -15.31 30.09
N ALA A 796 10.28 -14.24 30.69
CA ALA A 796 10.82 -14.24 32.05
C ALA A 796 10.40 -12.98 32.79
N GLY A 797 10.22 -13.11 34.10
CA GLY A 797 9.78 -12.03 34.97
C GLY A 797 10.42 -12.11 36.35
N TRP A 798 10.67 -10.95 36.94
CA TRP A 798 11.16 -10.78 38.30
C TRP A 798 10.58 -9.49 38.88
N ALA A 799 9.93 -9.58 40.04
CA ALA A 799 9.43 -8.44 40.79
C ALA A 799 9.74 -8.64 42.27
N ASP A 800 10.36 -7.64 42.91
CA ASP A 800 10.56 -7.67 44.37
C ASP A 800 10.03 -6.38 44.99
N PRO A 801 9.53 -6.46 46.24
CA PRO A 801 9.21 -5.28 47.01
C PRO A 801 10.50 -4.66 47.58
N PHE A 802 10.45 -3.39 47.96
CA PHE A 802 11.53 -2.76 48.72
C PHE A 802 11.00 -1.73 49.73
N ALA A 803 11.89 -1.21 50.58
CA ALA A 803 11.53 -0.29 51.66
C ALA A 803 10.47 -0.90 52.61
N ASP A 804 9.37 -0.19 52.86
CA ASP A 804 8.35 -0.58 53.85
C ASP A 804 7.22 -1.43 53.25
N THR A 805 7.30 -1.78 51.97
CA THR A 805 6.32 -2.66 51.32
C THR A 805 6.70 -4.12 51.62
N PRO A 806 5.82 -4.90 52.28
CA PRO A 806 6.18 -6.25 52.73
C PRO A 806 6.26 -7.26 51.59
N GLU A 807 5.33 -7.19 50.64
CA GLU A 807 5.18 -8.12 49.52
C GLU A 807 4.79 -7.34 48.26
N VAL A 808 5.13 -7.87 47.08
CA VAL A 808 4.60 -7.32 45.83
C VAL A 808 3.07 -7.47 45.83
N PRO A 809 2.29 -6.40 45.61
CA PRO A 809 0.83 -6.50 45.55
C PRO A 809 0.37 -7.47 44.46
N ILE A 810 -0.71 -8.21 44.69
CA ILE A 810 -1.20 -9.28 43.82
C ILE A 810 -1.37 -8.86 42.36
N GLN A 811 -1.84 -7.63 42.11
CA GLN A 811 -1.99 -7.07 40.76
C GLN A 811 -0.68 -6.75 40.05
N LYS A 812 0.45 -6.83 40.75
CA LYS A 812 1.81 -6.67 40.22
C LYS A 812 2.60 -7.97 40.19
N ARG A 813 2.07 -9.09 40.71
CA ARG A 813 2.67 -10.43 40.60
C ARG A 813 2.57 -10.97 39.16
N PHE A 814 3.23 -12.10 38.91
CA PHE A 814 3.15 -12.85 37.65
C PHE A 814 2.18 -14.03 37.79
N PHE A 815 1.51 -14.34 36.69
CA PHE A 815 0.60 -15.48 36.55
C PHE A 815 0.85 -16.18 35.21
N LEU A 816 0.75 -17.52 35.20
CA LEU A 816 0.87 -18.36 34.00
C LEU A 816 -0.30 -19.35 33.92
N GLY A 817 -0.47 -19.93 32.73
CA GLY A 817 -1.58 -20.81 32.39
C GLY A 817 -2.50 -20.14 31.37
N GLY A 818 -3.21 -20.96 30.58
CA GLY A 818 -4.11 -20.46 29.54
C GLY A 818 -3.51 -20.48 28.14
N ARG A 819 -4.16 -19.78 27.22
CA ARG A 819 -3.90 -19.91 25.77
C ARG A 819 -2.56 -19.36 25.33
N THR A 820 -2.09 -18.29 25.98
CA THR A 820 -0.91 -17.52 25.51
C THR A 820 0.39 -17.89 26.21
N THR A 821 0.34 -18.79 27.21
CA THR A 821 1.47 -19.16 28.07
C THR A 821 1.69 -20.67 28.09
N VAL A 822 1.01 -21.42 28.96
CA VAL A 822 1.12 -22.89 29.05
C VAL A 822 -0.23 -23.50 28.68
N ARG A 823 -0.41 -23.81 27.39
CA ARG A 823 -1.68 -24.36 26.89
C ARG A 823 -1.94 -25.73 27.50
N GLY A 824 -3.20 -26.03 27.80
CA GLY A 824 -3.58 -27.22 28.55
C GLY A 824 -3.76 -26.99 30.05
N PHE A 825 -3.37 -25.82 30.57
CA PHE A 825 -3.77 -25.32 31.88
C PHE A 825 -4.83 -24.21 31.71
N LYS A 826 -5.66 -24.01 32.75
CA LYS A 826 -6.59 -22.88 32.81
C LYS A 826 -5.81 -21.57 33.00
N GLU A 827 -6.44 -20.44 32.69
CA GLU A 827 -5.89 -19.11 32.98
C GLU A 827 -5.51 -19.02 34.47
N ASP A 828 -4.34 -18.44 34.75
CA ASP A 828 -3.72 -18.32 36.08
C ASP A 828 -3.54 -19.66 36.83
N GLY A 829 -3.61 -20.80 36.14
CA GLY A 829 -3.58 -22.13 36.74
C GLY A 829 -2.19 -22.70 37.02
N VAL A 830 -1.11 -22.01 36.66
CA VAL A 830 0.28 -22.45 36.86
C VAL A 830 0.96 -21.53 37.88
N GLY A 831 1.41 -22.12 39.00
CA GLY A 831 2.11 -21.42 40.06
C GLY A 831 1.64 -21.83 41.46
N PRO A 832 2.04 -21.09 42.49
CA PRO A 832 1.62 -21.33 43.86
C PRO A 832 0.12 -21.04 44.03
N VAL A 833 -0.50 -21.79 44.93
CA VAL A 833 -1.91 -21.67 45.29
C VAL A 833 -2.04 -21.58 46.81
N GLY A 834 -3.07 -20.88 47.28
CA GLY A 834 -3.46 -20.85 48.68
C GLY A 834 -4.11 -22.17 49.14
N ASP A 835 -4.44 -22.24 50.43
CA ASP A 835 -5.07 -23.42 51.04
C ASP A 835 -6.45 -23.76 50.45
N ASP A 836 -7.13 -22.78 49.88
CA ASP A 836 -8.42 -22.90 49.17
C ASP A 836 -8.26 -23.23 47.66
N GLY A 837 -7.02 -23.35 47.17
CA GLY A 837 -6.70 -23.56 45.77
C GLY A 837 -6.72 -22.30 44.91
N ALA A 838 -6.85 -21.11 45.51
CA ALA A 838 -6.78 -19.84 44.80
C ALA A 838 -5.35 -19.55 44.30
N PRO A 839 -5.15 -19.19 43.02
CA PRO A 839 -3.83 -18.78 42.54
C PRO A 839 -3.33 -17.52 43.26
N THR A 840 -2.14 -17.58 43.87
CA THR A 840 -1.54 -16.41 44.56
C THR A 840 -0.68 -15.56 43.63
N GLY A 841 -0.31 -16.12 42.47
CA GLY A 841 0.75 -15.60 41.60
C GLY A 841 2.13 -15.83 42.21
N GLY A 842 3.13 -15.12 41.70
CA GLY A 842 4.49 -15.14 42.21
C GLY A 842 5.35 -13.98 41.72
N ASP A 843 6.50 -13.81 42.35
CA ASP A 843 7.45 -12.74 42.10
C ASP A 843 8.39 -13.05 40.93
N TYR A 844 8.53 -14.35 40.62
CA TYR A 844 9.32 -14.82 39.51
C TYR A 844 8.47 -15.63 38.53
N MET A 845 8.83 -15.53 37.26
CA MET A 845 8.18 -16.25 36.16
C MET A 845 9.22 -16.71 35.15
N VAL A 846 9.05 -17.92 34.64
CA VAL A 846 9.66 -18.36 33.38
C VAL A 846 8.64 -19.13 32.56
N ASN A 847 8.61 -18.90 31.25
CA ASN A 847 7.74 -19.61 30.31
C ASN A 847 8.50 -19.83 29.00
N GLY A 848 8.32 -21.00 28.39
CA GLY A 848 8.88 -21.37 27.09
C GLY A 848 7.82 -22.07 26.24
N ASN A 849 7.82 -21.78 24.94
CA ASN A 849 6.94 -22.40 23.95
C ASN A 849 7.76 -22.79 22.71
N ALA A 850 7.53 -23.99 22.21
CA ALA A 850 8.02 -24.43 20.91
C ALA A 850 6.82 -24.90 20.06
N GLU A 851 6.71 -24.43 18.82
CA GLU A 851 5.58 -24.71 17.93
C GLU A 851 6.06 -24.98 16.50
N LEU A 852 5.68 -26.12 15.93
CA LEU A 852 5.85 -26.43 14.51
C LEU A 852 4.53 -26.15 13.76
N ARG A 853 4.57 -25.24 12.79
CA ARG A 853 3.46 -24.86 11.94
C ARG A 853 3.60 -25.49 10.57
N VAL A 854 2.64 -26.33 10.21
CA VAL A 854 2.57 -27.03 8.93
C VAL A 854 1.38 -26.48 8.14
N PRO A 855 1.60 -25.64 7.11
CA PRO A 855 0.52 -25.19 6.25
C PRO A 855 -0.05 -26.36 5.45
N LEU A 856 -1.37 -26.47 5.44
CA LEU A 856 -2.15 -27.46 4.70
C LEU A 856 -2.87 -26.79 3.50
N GLN A 857 -3.58 -27.58 2.72
CA GLN A 857 -4.41 -27.05 1.62
C GLN A 857 -5.53 -26.14 2.14
N TYR A 858 -6.04 -25.28 1.26
CA TYR A 858 -7.17 -24.38 1.51
C TYR A 858 -6.98 -23.36 2.64
N GLY A 859 -5.74 -23.07 3.07
CA GLY A 859 -5.48 -22.02 4.08
C GLY A 859 -5.55 -22.51 5.54
N PHE A 860 -5.59 -23.83 5.75
CA PHE A 860 -5.43 -24.42 7.08
C PHE A 860 -3.96 -24.49 7.50
N ILE A 861 -3.69 -24.41 8.80
CA ILE A 861 -2.37 -24.58 9.40
C ILE A 861 -2.52 -25.53 10.59
N LEU A 862 -1.79 -26.65 10.54
CA LEU A 862 -1.63 -27.53 11.69
C LEU A 862 -0.50 -26.99 12.57
N ALA A 863 -0.74 -26.81 13.86
CA ALA A 863 0.22 -26.40 14.86
C ALA A 863 0.48 -27.57 15.83
N LEU A 864 1.73 -27.99 15.98
CA LEU A 864 2.15 -28.95 17.00
C LEU A 864 2.99 -28.19 18.01
N PHE A 865 2.68 -28.29 19.31
CA PHE A 865 3.34 -27.46 20.31
C PHE A 865 3.79 -28.21 21.56
N LEU A 866 4.79 -27.63 22.22
CA LEU A 866 5.31 -27.99 23.54
C LEU A 866 5.45 -26.70 24.34
N ASP A 867 4.78 -26.61 25.48
CA ASP A 867 4.81 -25.45 26.36
C ASP A 867 5.32 -25.87 27.75
N ALA A 868 6.07 -24.99 28.41
CA ALA A 868 6.53 -25.19 29.77
C ALA A 868 6.53 -23.85 30.52
N GLY A 869 6.30 -23.87 31.83
CA GLY A 869 6.41 -22.66 32.64
C GLY A 869 6.34 -22.89 34.14
N SER A 870 6.87 -21.92 34.88
CA SER A 870 6.79 -21.86 36.33
C SER A 870 6.58 -20.42 36.79
N VAL A 871 5.78 -20.27 37.83
CA VAL A 871 5.66 -19.06 38.65
C VAL A 871 6.04 -19.46 40.06
N TRP A 872 6.81 -18.65 40.78
CA TRP A 872 7.23 -18.97 42.15
C TRP A 872 7.62 -17.74 42.98
N PHE A 873 7.83 -17.94 44.28
CA PHE A 873 8.43 -16.98 45.21
C PHE A 873 9.82 -17.44 45.65
N GLN A 874 10.75 -16.50 45.85
CA GLN A 874 12.04 -16.79 46.45
C GLN A 874 11.97 -16.60 47.97
N GLY A 875 11.80 -17.70 48.71
CA GLY A 875 11.66 -17.64 50.18
C GLY A 875 10.23 -17.39 50.68
N GLY A 876 9.23 -17.57 49.83
CA GLY A 876 7.81 -17.44 50.18
C GLY A 876 7.22 -18.64 50.97
N PRO A 877 5.88 -18.72 51.07
CA PRO A 877 5.19 -19.79 51.82
C PRO A 877 5.60 -21.21 51.39
N PRO A 878 5.46 -22.24 52.27
CA PRO A 878 5.78 -23.62 51.92
C PRO A 878 5.08 -24.07 50.63
N GLY A 879 5.83 -24.73 49.73
CA GLY A 879 5.28 -25.19 48.45
C GLY A 879 5.25 -24.14 47.33
N SER A 880 5.80 -22.95 47.57
CA SER A 880 5.79 -21.84 46.59
C SER A 880 7.10 -21.63 45.81
N GLY A 881 8.04 -22.58 45.89
CA GLY A 881 9.31 -22.54 45.16
C GLY A 881 9.18 -22.89 43.66
N PHE A 882 10.30 -22.90 42.94
CA PHE A 882 10.32 -23.21 41.51
C PHE A 882 9.70 -24.58 41.22
N ASP A 883 8.70 -24.58 40.34
CA ASP A 883 7.90 -25.74 39.96
C ASP A 883 7.54 -25.67 38.47
N LEU A 884 8.26 -26.41 37.63
CA LEU A 884 8.08 -26.40 36.18
C LEU A 884 6.91 -27.31 35.79
N ARG A 885 5.87 -26.71 35.21
CA ARG A 885 4.71 -27.41 34.64
C ARG A 885 4.87 -27.51 33.12
N GLU A 886 4.50 -28.64 32.52
CA GLU A 886 4.74 -28.93 31.10
C GLU A 886 3.49 -29.45 30.39
N SER A 887 3.34 -29.06 29.12
CA SER A 887 2.24 -29.53 28.28
C SER A 887 2.64 -29.64 26.82
N THR A 888 1.93 -30.48 26.07
CA THR A 888 2.07 -30.61 24.62
C THR A 888 0.71 -30.67 23.98
N GLY A 889 0.59 -30.36 22.69
CA GLY A 889 -0.70 -30.42 22.05
C GLY A 889 -0.68 -30.18 20.56
N LEU A 890 -1.89 -30.10 20.03
CA LEU A 890 -2.18 -29.90 18.63
C LEU A 890 -3.21 -28.79 18.45
N GLY A 891 -3.04 -28.01 17.39
CA GLY A 891 -3.92 -26.92 17.02
C GLY A 891 -4.23 -26.94 15.53
N LEU A 892 -5.48 -26.65 15.17
CA LEU A 892 -5.89 -26.41 13.80
C LEU A 892 -6.28 -24.93 13.67
N ARG A 893 -5.60 -24.23 12.77
CA ARG A 893 -5.85 -22.82 12.47
C ARG A 893 -6.35 -22.67 11.05
N TYR A 894 -7.29 -21.75 10.83
CA TYR A 894 -7.78 -21.36 9.52
C TYR A 894 -7.58 -19.86 9.34
N VAL A 895 -6.79 -19.47 8.34
CA VAL A 895 -6.50 -18.06 8.08
C VAL A 895 -7.68 -17.45 7.33
N THR A 896 -8.36 -16.50 7.95
CA THR A 896 -9.44 -15.75 7.30
C THR A 896 -9.02 -14.30 7.05
N PRO A 897 -9.69 -13.57 6.13
CA PRO A 897 -9.44 -12.15 5.94
C PRO A 897 -9.66 -11.28 7.19
N ILE A 898 -10.44 -11.76 8.16
CA ILE A 898 -10.79 -11.04 9.40
C ILE A 898 -10.00 -11.55 10.63
N GLY A 899 -8.97 -12.37 10.42
CA GLY A 899 -8.13 -12.95 11.46
C GLY A 899 -8.20 -14.47 11.54
N PRO A 900 -7.27 -15.14 12.25
CA PRO A 900 -7.26 -16.58 12.33
C PRO A 900 -8.40 -17.11 13.20
N ILE A 901 -8.97 -18.24 12.80
CA ILE A 901 -9.76 -19.11 13.68
C ILE A 901 -8.82 -20.19 14.16
N ALA A 902 -8.75 -20.44 15.47
CA ALA A 902 -7.87 -21.45 16.05
C ALA A 902 -8.63 -22.32 17.03
N LEU A 903 -8.46 -23.64 16.92
CA LEU A 903 -8.88 -24.63 17.90
C LEU A 903 -7.65 -25.42 18.32
N GLU A 904 -7.29 -25.36 19.60
CA GLU A 904 -6.08 -25.97 20.14
C GLU A 904 -6.42 -26.80 21.38
N TYR A 905 -5.79 -27.96 21.52
CA TYR A 905 -5.93 -28.81 22.69
C TYR A 905 -4.55 -29.08 23.29
N GLY A 906 -4.38 -28.68 24.55
CA GLY A 906 -3.14 -28.92 25.30
C GLY A 906 -3.33 -30.03 26.32
N TRP A 907 -2.42 -31.00 26.30
CA TRP A 907 -2.31 -32.14 27.21
C TRP A 907 -1.23 -31.89 28.26
N LYS A 908 -1.54 -32.10 29.55
CA LYS A 908 -0.56 -31.93 30.64
C LYS A 908 0.37 -33.14 30.69
N LEU A 909 1.68 -32.90 30.59
CA LEU A 909 2.68 -33.97 30.66
C LEU A 909 2.92 -34.42 32.11
N ASP A 910 2.80 -33.48 33.05
CA ASP A 910 3.00 -33.66 34.49
C ASP A 910 1.68 -33.55 35.27
N ARG A 911 0.65 -34.28 34.84
CA ARG A 911 -0.68 -34.27 35.47
C ARG A 911 -0.61 -34.70 36.94
N ARG A 912 -1.17 -33.87 37.84
CA ARG A 912 -1.28 -34.16 39.28
C ARG A 912 -2.66 -34.70 39.66
N GLU A 913 -2.77 -35.29 40.84
CA GLU A 913 -4.04 -35.74 41.40
C GLU A 913 -5.02 -34.55 41.52
N GLY A 914 -6.27 -34.74 41.13
CA GLY A 914 -7.28 -33.66 41.08
C GLY A 914 -7.26 -32.80 39.81
N GLU A 915 -6.25 -32.91 38.93
CA GLU A 915 -6.19 -32.14 37.68
C GLU A 915 -6.89 -32.83 36.50
N THR A 916 -7.48 -32.02 35.61
CA THR A 916 -7.95 -32.43 34.28
C THR A 916 -6.76 -32.90 33.40
N PRO A 917 -6.95 -33.84 32.45
CA PRO A 917 -5.87 -34.27 31.55
C PRO A 917 -5.33 -33.17 30.62
N GLY A 918 -6.13 -32.15 30.33
CA GLY A 918 -5.82 -31.09 29.38
C GLY A 918 -6.98 -30.10 29.25
N GLU A 919 -6.79 -29.05 28.45
CA GLU A 919 -7.76 -27.98 28.24
C GLU A 919 -7.88 -27.62 26.75
N TRP A 920 -9.11 -27.30 26.32
CA TRP A 920 -9.39 -26.79 24.98
C TRP A 920 -9.30 -25.26 24.96
N HIS A 921 -8.67 -24.73 23.91
CA HIS A 921 -8.54 -23.31 23.64
C HIS A 921 -9.13 -23.02 22.27
N PHE A 922 -10.11 -22.13 22.21
CA PHE A 922 -10.75 -21.75 20.96
C PHE A 922 -10.76 -20.23 20.80
N THR A 923 -10.41 -19.75 19.60
CA THR A 923 -10.44 -18.32 19.28
C THR A 923 -10.93 -18.06 17.86
N ILE A 924 -11.71 -16.99 17.71
CA ILE A 924 -12.10 -16.42 16.42
C ILE A 924 -11.70 -14.95 16.42
N GLY A 925 -11.03 -14.53 15.33
CA GLY A 925 -10.69 -13.15 15.07
C GLY A 925 -9.44 -12.70 15.84
N GLY A 926 -8.72 -11.74 15.24
CA GLY A 926 -7.71 -10.99 15.97
C GLY A 926 -8.42 -9.92 16.79
N VAL A 927 -8.18 -9.89 18.10
CA VAL A 927 -8.39 -8.64 18.85
C VAL A 927 -7.00 -8.23 19.32
N PHE A 928 -6.65 -7.01 18.94
CA PHE A 928 -5.29 -6.52 18.68
C PHE A 928 -4.32 -6.65 19.84
#